data_AF-A0A7J7PPB0-F1
#
_entry.id   AF-A0A7J7PPB0-F1
#
_cell.length_a   1.000
_cell.length_b   1.000
_cell.length_c   1.000
_cell.angle_alpha   90.00
_cell.angle_beta   90.00
_cell.angle_gamma   90.00
#
_symmetry.space_group_name_H-M   'P 1'
#
loop_
_entity.id
_entity.type
_entity.pdbx_description
1 polymer ?
#
loop_
_entity_poly.entity_id
_entity_poly.type
_entity_poly.pdbx_seq_one_letter_code
_entity_poly.pdbx_strand_id
1 'polypeptide(L)'
;MADSFVVHVPGLQVTDHFFKVPLDHSGAQPGDITLFVREVVAPVNARRQQPYLLYLQGGPGFESPRPSEASGWLKSAVGSFRVVLMDQRGTGRSSAITTANLARRGSPQQQAEYLAFFRADSIVADAEVVRKALVPRNATTQDGKWSILGQSFGGFCALTYLSHAPQGLIEALTTGGIPPGIADACSAERAYRSLFPRVLAQNAKYYARFPGDVAVVQRIVNFLAEQPEGGLQLPSGTLLTPRALQLLGLSGLGSGGGFERLHYLLEEFFDSEDQFNPAFIKAYEAWMAWDTNPLYALLHESIYCQGAASSWAAQRVREQHFAADFDAVARAQAGKPVMFTGEMVFPWMFEDFAALQPYKAAADLLAAKQDWPQLNKVGRGEGQRGQRSPPAGMVPLAAASYVEDMYVDFNLVQETVGGVAGVRQWMTNEYKHSGIRDDGARIIERLLGMVVMVLGSGLGPIADAVQDATVIPYGDIPHFHAPGVQGHPGRLVLGHFNGVPALVLQGRFHYYEGHPMEVVIFPIRVARFLGCHTAVLTNAAGGINHDFHLGDLMLITDHLNLMTANPLRGPNPAELGGPRFLDLSEPYDRTFVRMLQQEAQELGFEDAMRAGTYAAVSGPTYETPAETRMLRAIGADAVGMSTVPEVIAARHVGVRVVGISCITNLACGISHDGQVAKVSHEEVMENINLGVEKMRQLLLAAVPKMVAQHAQAAAAAGSKQ
;
A
#
# COMPACT_ATOMS: atom_id res chain seq x y z
N MET A 1 -13.26 7.44 -31.12
CA MET A 1 -12.18 7.76 -30.17
C MET A 1 -11.82 9.21 -30.41
N ALA A 2 -12.02 10.09 -29.43
CA ALA A 2 -11.60 11.49 -29.52
C ALA A 2 -10.07 11.55 -29.53
N ASP A 3 -9.51 12.58 -30.17
CA ASP A 3 -8.07 12.80 -30.35
C ASP A 3 -7.30 12.57 -29.04
N SER A 4 -6.50 11.51 -28.98
CA SER A 4 -5.57 11.24 -27.87
C SER A 4 -4.28 12.01 -28.12
N PHE A 5 -3.97 12.99 -27.29
CA PHE A 5 -2.73 13.75 -27.36
C PHE A 5 -1.71 13.13 -26.42
N VAL A 6 -0.53 12.81 -26.95
CA VAL A 6 0.63 12.37 -26.16
C VAL A 6 1.42 13.61 -25.76
N VAL A 7 1.63 13.79 -24.46
CA VAL A 7 2.46 14.85 -23.89
C VAL A 7 3.64 14.22 -23.16
N HIS A 8 4.82 14.82 -23.28
CA HIS A 8 6.00 14.41 -22.53
C HIS A 8 6.27 15.42 -21.43
N VAL A 9 6.44 14.92 -20.21
CA VAL A 9 6.95 15.70 -19.07
C VAL A 9 8.19 14.98 -18.53
N PRO A 10 9.08 15.64 -17.77
CA PRO A 10 10.30 15.01 -17.24
C PRO A 10 10.05 13.62 -16.62
N GLY A 11 10.61 12.58 -17.25
CA GLY A 11 10.50 11.19 -16.78
C GLY A 11 9.17 10.48 -17.07
N LEU A 12 8.19 11.11 -17.73
CA LEU A 12 6.87 10.52 -18.00
C LEU A 12 6.40 10.80 -19.43
N GLN A 13 5.68 9.83 -20.01
CA GLN A 13 4.80 10.03 -21.15
C GLN A 13 3.36 9.98 -20.63
N VAL A 14 2.54 10.97 -21.00
CA VAL A 14 1.14 11.05 -20.59
C VAL A 14 0.22 11.08 -21.81
N THR A 15 -0.90 10.38 -21.72
CA THR A 15 -1.93 10.33 -22.76
C THR A 15 -3.26 10.71 -22.15
N ASP A 16 -3.91 11.71 -22.72
CA ASP A 16 -5.23 12.17 -22.26
C ASP A 16 -6.35 11.43 -23.00
N HIS A 17 -7.38 11.02 -22.25
CA HIS A 17 -8.57 10.34 -22.74
C HIS A 17 -9.83 11.01 -22.18
N PHE A 18 -10.88 11.01 -22.99
CA PHE A 18 -12.20 11.49 -22.61
C PHE A 18 -13.24 10.42 -22.87
N PHE A 19 -14.02 10.09 -21.84
CA PHE A 19 -15.08 9.08 -21.91
C PHE A 19 -16.44 9.74 -21.66
N LYS A 20 -17.45 9.37 -22.46
CA LYS A 20 -18.84 9.70 -22.16
C LYS A 20 -19.42 8.59 -21.30
N VAL A 21 -19.97 8.96 -20.15
CA VAL A 21 -20.60 8.05 -19.20
C VAL A 21 -21.96 8.59 -18.76
N PRO A 22 -22.91 7.74 -18.33
CA PRO A 22 -24.19 8.20 -17.81
C PRO A 22 -24.01 9.09 -16.58
N LEU A 23 -24.83 10.13 -16.46
CA LEU A 23 -24.99 10.86 -15.20
C LEU A 23 -25.49 9.92 -14.10
N ASP A 24 -26.46 9.07 -14.41
CA ASP A 24 -27.02 8.08 -13.49
C ASP A 24 -26.85 6.67 -14.08
N HIS A 25 -26.04 5.86 -13.42
CA HIS A 25 -25.77 4.48 -13.85
C HIS A 25 -26.94 3.53 -13.63
N SER A 26 -27.98 3.92 -12.87
CA SER A 26 -29.22 3.16 -12.76
C SER A 26 -30.15 3.34 -13.98
N GLY A 27 -29.93 4.40 -14.76
CA GLY A 27 -30.77 4.78 -15.90
C GLY A 27 -32.08 5.48 -15.53
N ALA A 28 -32.31 5.80 -14.26
CA ALA A 28 -33.53 6.50 -13.82
C ALA A 28 -33.54 7.98 -14.23
N GLN A 29 -32.37 8.64 -14.21
CA GLN A 29 -32.19 10.00 -14.69
C GLN A 29 -31.38 10.05 -16.00
N PRO A 30 -31.94 10.55 -17.11
CA PRO A 30 -31.23 10.65 -18.36
C PRO A 30 -30.16 11.75 -18.31
N GLY A 31 -29.08 11.54 -19.06
CA GLY A 31 -28.01 12.52 -19.26
C GLY A 31 -26.64 11.87 -19.24
N ASP A 32 -25.68 12.54 -19.87
CA ASP A 32 -24.30 12.09 -19.93
C ASP A 32 -23.37 13.13 -19.33
N ILE A 33 -22.30 12.65 -18.71
CA ILE A 33 -21.15 13.47 -18.32
C ILE A 33 -19.91 13.01 -19.09
N THR A 34 -18.93 13.91 -19.16
CA THR A 34 -17.60 13.58 -19.67
C THR A 34 -16.69 13.26 -18.49
N LEU A 35 -15.97 12.15 -18.55
CA LEU A 35 -14.84 11.84 -17.67
C LEU A 35 -13.54 12.13 -18.37
N PHE A 36 -12.62 12.75 -17.65
CA PHE A 36 -11.22 12.90 -18.04
C PHE A 36 -10.37 11.84 -17.35
N VAL A 37 -9.52 11.19 -18.14
CA VAL A 37 -8.58 10.18 -17.67
C VAL A 37 -7.23 10.46 -18.31
N ARG A 38 -6.18 10.38 -17.52
CA ARG A 38 -4.79 10.49 -17.98
C ARG A 38 -4.06 9.19 -17.73
N GLU A 39 -3.63 8.54 -18.80
CA GLU A 39 -2.68 7.44 -18.71
C GLU A 39 -1.27 8.01 -18.56
N VAL A 40 -0.48 7.44 -17.66
CA VAL A 40 0.90 7.86 -17.34
C VAL A 40 1.79 6.63 -17.37
N VAL A 41 2.89 6.72 -18.12
CA VAL A 41 3.86 5.64 -18.25
C VAL A 41 5.28 6.20 -18.27
N ALA A 42 6.25 5.44 -17.77
CA ALA A 42 7.65 5.77 -17.98
C ALA A 42 7.99 5.67 -19.48
N PRO A 43 8.74 6.64 -20.09
CA PRO A 43 9.03 6.62 -21.53
C PRO A 43 9.67 5.31 -22.01
N VAL A 44 10.54 4.70 -21.20
CA VAL A 44 11.19 3.42 -21.48
C VAL A 44 10.20 2.24 -21.56
N ASN A 45 9.05 2.37 -20.93
CA ASN A 45 7.99 1.36 -20.88
C ASN A 45 6.84 1.65 -21.85
N ALA A 46 6.88 2.76 -22.60
CA ALA A 46 5.76 3.22 -23.44
C ALA A 46 5.30 2.20 -24.50
N ARG A 47 6.19 1.29 -24.93
CA ARG A 47 5.86 0.20 -25.88
C ARG A 47 5.71 -1.17 -25.22
N ARG A 48 5.96 -1.29 -23.91
CA ARG A 48 5.85 -2.55 -23.16
C ARG A 48 4.41 -2.80 -22.75
N GLN A 49 4.03 -4.08 -22.72
CA GLN A 49 2.83 -4.53 -22.03
C GLN A 49 3.12 -4.49 -20.52
N GLN A 50 2.28 -3.78 -19.78
CA GLN A 50 2.39 -3.65 -18.32
C GLN A 50 0.99 -3.80 -17.71
N PRO A 51 0.91 -4.25 -16.44
CA PRO A 51 -0.33 -4.14 -15.69
C PRO A 51 -0.74 -2.66 -15.53
N TYR A 52 -2.03 -2.43 -15.32
CA TYR A 52 -2.58 -1.10 -15.11
C TYR A 52 -2.83 -0.86 -13.62
N LEU A 53 -2.63 0.37 -13.16
CA LEU A 53 -2.94 0.82 -11.80
C LEU A 53 -3.83 2.07 -11.87
N LEU A 54 -5.11 1.96 -11.47
CA LEU A 54 -5.95 3.14 -11.29
C LEU A 54 -5.67 3.79 -9.95
N TYR A 55 -5.37 5.09 -9.96
CA TYR A 55 -5.30 5.90 -8.76
C TYR A 55 -6.65 6.54 -8.45
N LEU A 56 -7.16 6.27 -7.25
CA LEU A 56 -8.38 6.85 -6.69
C LEU A 56 -7.98 7.95 -5.70
N GLN A 57 -8.25 9.20 -6.08
CA GLN A 57 -7.86 10.39 -5.35
C GLN A 57 -8.67 10.57 -4.05
N GLY A 58 -8.01 11.06 -3.01
CA GLY A 58 -8.63 11.42 -1.74
C GLY A 58 -9.23 12.82 -1.69
N GLY A 59 -10.09 13.02 -0.68
CA GLY A 59 -11.00 14.16 -0.57
C GLY A 59 -12.17 14.02 -1.56
N PRO A 60 -13.43 13.83 -1.09
CA PRO A 60 -14.56 13.83 -2.02
C PRO A 60 -14.60 15.15 -2.80
N GLY A 61 -14.69 15.09 -4.13
CA GLY A 61 -14.72 16.30 -4.96
C GLY A 61 -13.36 16.90 -5.36
N PHE A 62 -12.26 16.17 -5.19
CA PHE A 62 -10.95 16.55 -5.73
C PHE A 62 -10.54 15.74 -6.94
N GLU A 63 -9.93 16.43 -7.91
CA GLU A 63 -9.37 15.85 -9.13
C GLU A 63 -8.06 15.10 -8.90
N SER A 64 -7.73 14.17 -9.79
CA SER A 64 -6.46 13.46 -9.72
C SER A 64 -5.28 14.42 -9.93
N PRO A 65 -4.10 14.14 -9.32
CA PRO A 65 -2.95 15.02 -9.42
C PRO A 65 -2.51 15.22 -10.88
N ARG A 66 -1.89 16.38 -11.13
CA ARG A 66 -1.27 16.70 -12.43
C ARG A 66 0.23 16.60 -12.30
N PRO A 67 0.85 15.48 -12.71
CA PRO A 67 2.29 15.33 -12.55
C PRO A 67 3.03 16.28 -13.49
N SER A 68 3.95 17.07 -12.91
CA SER A 68 4.93 17.86 -13.65
C SER A 68 6.18 17.05 -13.99
N GLU A 69 6.45 15.97 -13.26
CA GLU A 69 7.61 15.09 -13.43
C GLU A 69 7.36 13.71 -12.81
N ALA A 70 8.27 12.77 -13.05
CA ALA A 70 8.32 11.50 -12.32
C ALA A 70 8.87 11.71 -10.90
N SER A 71 7.98 11.91 -9.92
CA SER A 71 8.33 12.05 -8.49
C SER A 71 7.46 11.22 -7.55
N GLY A 72 7.90 11.09 -6.29
CA GLY A 72 7.16 10.45 -5.20
C GLY A 72 6.65 9.04 -5.52
N TRP A 73 5.43 8.75 -5.11
CA TRP A 73 4.77 7.47 -5.35
C TRP A 73 4.59 7.17 -6.84
N LEU A 74 4.34 8.20 -7.66
CA LEU A 74 4.08 8.03 -9.09
C LEU A 74 5.33 7.51 -9.81
N LYS A 75 6.51 8.04 -9.47
CA LYS A 75 7.80 7.56 -10.02
C LYS A 75 7.99 6.07 -9.79
N SER A 76 7.73 5.61 -8.57
CA SER A 76 7.84 4.19 -8.23
C SER A 76 6.79 3.36 -8.98
N ALA A 77 5.53 3.80 -8.96
CA ALA A 77 4.42 3.09 -9.62
C ALA A 77 4.62 2.91 -11.13
N VAL A 78 5.10 3.94 -11.86
CA VAL A 78 5.30 3.84 -13.33
C VAL A 78 6.46 2.91 -13.74
N GLY A 79 7.29 2.49 -12.79
CA GLY A 79 8.29 1.45 -12.99
C GLY A 79 7.64 0.10 -13.32
N SER A 80 6.52 -0.22 -12.67
CA SER A 80 5.86 -1.52 -12.73
C SER A 80 4.48 -1.48 -13.39
N PHE A 81 3.85 -0.31 -13.47
CA PHE A 81 2.48 -0.14 -13.97
C PHE A 81 2.38 0.93 -15.06
N ARG A 82 1.34 0.80 -15.89
CA ARG A 82 0.70 1.95 -16.55
C ARG A 82 -0.28 2.57 -15.56
N VAL A 83 0.01 3.78 -15.09
CA VAL A 83 -0.81 4.44 -14.09
C VAL A 83 -1.94 5.20 -14.76
N VAL A 84 -3.15 5.04 -14.26
CA VAL A 84 -4.35 5.74 -14.72
C VAL A 84 -4.75 6.76 -13.66
N LEU A 85 -4.67 8.03 -14.01
CA LEU A 85 -5.11 9.15 -13.18
C LEU A 85 -6.50 9.59 -13.68
N MET A 86 -7.54 9.29 -12.90
CA MET A 86 -8.91 9.61 -13.27
C MET A 86 -9.39 10.83 -12.49
N ASP A 87 -9.84 11.86 -13.19
CA ASP A 87 -10.64 12.89 -12.55
C ASP A 87 -11.99 12.28 -12.23
N GLN A 88 -12.22 11.98 -10.95
CA GLN A 88 -13.49 11.48 -10.47
C GLN A 88 -14.62 12.42 -10.95
N ARG A 89 -15.80 11.86 -11.25
CA ARG A 89 -16.91 12.67 -11.75
C ARG A 89 -17.12 13.93 -10.90
N GLY A 90 -17.43 15.03 -11.55
CA GLY A 90 -17.64 16.31 -10.87
C GLY A 90 -16.36 17.07 -10.53
N THR A 91 -15.18 16.60 -10.94
CA THR A 91 -13.89 17.24 -10.63
C THR A 91 -13.05 17.55 -11.88
N GLY A 92 -12.12 18.50 -11.76
CA GLY A 92 -11.08 18.77 -12.76
C GLY A 92 -11.57 18.99 -14.19
N ARG A 93 -11.06 18.18 -15.13
CA ARG A 93 -11.39 18.20 -16.57
C ARG A 93 -12.51 17.22 -16.93
N SER A 94 -13.03 16.45 -15.97
CA SER A 94 -14.33 15.81 -16.12
C SER A 94 -15.43 16.89 -16.17
N SER A 95 -16.70 16.51 -16.25
CA SER A 95 -17.81 17.47 -16.09
C SER A 95 -17.85 18.00 -14.65
N ALA A 96 -16.96 18.94 -14.35
CA ALA A 96 -16.73 19.48 -13.03
C ALA A 96 -17.95 20.22 -12.50
N ILE A 97 -18.19 20.12 -11.19
CA ILE A 97 -19.20 20.91 -10.49
C ILE A 97 -18.50 22.15 -9.94
N THR A 98 -18.94 23.31 -10.40
CA THR A 98 -18.47 24.60 -9.93
C THR A 98 -19.62 25.37 -9.29
N THR A 99 -19.28 26.31 -8.42
CA THR A 99 -20.27 27.23 -7.84
C THR A 99 -21.00 28.06 -8.91
N ALA A 100 -20.47 28.19 -10.13
CA ALA A 100 -21.16 28.90 -11.21
C ALA A 100 -22.13 28.02 -12.00
N ASN A 101 -21.84 26.72 -12.14
CA ASN A 101 -22.67 25.82 -12.95
C ASN A 101 -23.73 25.09 -12.11
N LEU A 102 -23.49 24.86 -10.82
CA LEU A 102 -24.46 24.24 -9.91
C LEU A 102 -25.69 25.14 -9.72
N ALA A 103 -25.49 26.46 -9.64
CA ALA A 103 -26.57 27.45 -9.56
C ALA A 103 -27.57 27.35 -10.73
N ARG A 104 -27.13 26.84 -11.89
CA ARG A 104 -27.97 26.69 -13.09
C ARG A 104 -28.75 25.38 -13.11
N ARG A 105 -28.59 24.51 -12.10
CA ARG A 105 -29.28 23.22 -12.00
C ARG A 105 -30.72 23.33 -11.45
N GLY A 106 -31.20 24.55 -11.22
CA GLY A 106 -32.58 24.82 -10.83
C GLY A 106 -32.75 24.91 -9.32
N SER A 107 -33.84 24.37 -8.80
CA SER A 107 -34.19 24.46 -7.38
C SER A 107 -33.18 23.72 -6.48
N PRO A 108 -33.15 24.03 -5.17
CA PRO A 108 -32.33 23.28 -4.21
C PRO A 108 -32.56 21.77 -4.24
N GLN A 109 -33.80 21.32 -4.50
CA GLN A 109 -34.13 19.90 -4.69
C GLN A 109 -33.44 19.31 -5.91
N GLN A 110 -33.52 19.99 -7.06
CA GLN A 110 -32.87 19.54 -8.29
C GLN A 110 -31.34 19.53 -8.15
N GLN A 111 -30.78 20.50 -7.43
CA GLN A 111 -29.36 20.54 -7.10
C GLN A 111 -28.95 19.35 -6.22
N ALA A 112 -29.70 19.05 -5.16
CA ALA A 112 -29.43 17.93 -4.26
C ALA A 112 -29.55 16.57 -4.97
N GLU A 113 -30.59 16.38 -5.79
CA GLU A 113 -30.77 15.18 -6.61
C GLU A 113 -29.60 15.00 -7.59
N TYR A 114 -29.17 16.08 -8.25
CA TYR A 114 -28.03 16.05 -9.14
C TYR A 114 -26.73 15.68 -8.41
N LEU A 115 -26.48 16.28 -7.25
CA LEU A 115 -25.28 16.02 -6.43
C LEU A 115 -25.21 14.58 -5.90
N ALA A 116 -26.35 13.93 -5.66
CA ALA A 116 -26.40 12.55 -5.18
C ALA A 116 -25.74 11.54 -6.13
N PHE A 117 -25.61 11.88 -7.42
CA PHE A 117 -24.92 11.06 -8.43
C PHE A 117 -23.39 11.16 -8.36
N PHE A 118 -22.79 11.96 -7.48
CA PHE A 118 -21.34 12.19 -7.45
C PHE A 118 -20.62 11.43 -6.32
N ARG A 119 -21.20 10.30 -5.91
CA ARG A 119 -20.69 9.43 -4.83
C ARG A 119 -19.81 8.29 -5.34
N ALA A 120 -19.19 7.58 -4.39
CA ALA A 120 -18.24 6.49 -4.63
C ALA A 120 -18.80 5.37 -5.52
N ASP A 121 -20.09 5.03 -5.40
CA ASP A 121 -20.78 4.05 -6.23
C ASP A 121 -20.75 4.44 -7.72
N SER A 122 -21.03 5.70 -8.02
CA SER A 122 -21.00 6.23 -9.38
C SER A 122 -19.57 6.38 -9.91
N ILE A 123 -18.62 6.75 -9.05
CA ILE A 123 -17.17 6.81 -9.38
C ILE A 123 -16.63 5.41 -9.72
N VAL A 124 -17.08 4.37 -9.02
CA VAL A 124 -16.71 2.98 -9.31
C VAL A 124 -17.32 2.51 -10.64
N ALA A 125 -18.57 2.85 -10.91
CA ALA A 125 -19.22 2.52 -12.18
C ALA A 125 -18.52 3.22 -13.37
N ASP A 126 -18.14 4.49 -13.20
CA ASP A 126 -17.30 5.26 -14.11
C ASP A 126 -15.95 4.54 -14.38
N ALA A 127 -15.28 4.11 -13.31
CA ALA A 127 -14.01 3.39 -13.41
C ALA A 127 -14.14 2.08 -14.21
N GLU A 128 -15.24 1.34 -14.08
CA GLU A 128 -15.50 0.13 -14.87
C GLU A 128 -15.71 0.43 -16.36
N VAL A 129 -16.32 1.57 -16.71
CA VAL A 129 -16.43 2.00 -18.12
C VAL A 129 -15.04 2.29 -18.68
N VAL A 130 -14.22 3.04 -17.94
CA VAL A 130 -12.84 3.35 -18.32
C VAL A 130 -12.02 2.08 -18.46
N ARG A 131 -12.07 1.17 -17.49
CA ARG A 131 -11.30 -0.10 -17.51
C ARG A 131 -11.61 -0.91 -18.75
N LYS A 132 -12.90 -1.12 -19.05
CA LYS A 132 -13.34 -1.93 -20.21
C LYS A 132 -12.91 -1.34 -21.55
N ALA A 133 -12.71 -0.02 -21.62
CA ALA A 133 -12.29 0.66 -22.83
C ALA A 133 -10.77 0.80 -22.96
N LEU A 134 -10.06 1.00 -21.85
CA LEU A 134 -8.64 1.33 -21.83
C LEU A 134 -7.73 0.12 -21.60
N VAL A 135 -8.15 -0.83 -20.75
CA VAL A 135 -7.29 -1.93 -20.31
C VAL A 135 -7.39 -3.10 -21.30
N PRO A 136 -6.29 -3.48 -21.98
CA PRO A 136 -6.32 -4.57 -22.95
C PRO A 136 -6.55 -5.91 -22.25
N ARG A 137 -7.16 -6.87 -22.94
CA ARG A 137 -7.33 -8.24 -22.46
C ARG A 137 -6.12 -9.09 -22.84
N ASN A 138 -5.24 -9.35 -21.89
CA ASN A 138 -4.06 -10.20 -22.07
C ASN A 138 -3.58 -10.78 -20.72
N ALA A 139 -2.50 -11.56 -20.74
CA ALA A 139 -1.95 -12.18 -19.53
C ALA A 139 -1.47 -11.16 -18.48
N THR A 140 -0.84 -10.05 -18.89
CA THR A 140 -0.32 -9.02 -17.97
C THR A 140 -1.42 -8.27 -17.22
N THR A 141 -2.61 -8.18 -17.81
CA THR A 141 -3.79 -7.57 -17.20
C THR A 141 -4.77 -8.60 -16.64
N GLN A 142 -4.40 -9.89 -16.60
CA GLN A 142 -5.30 -10.98 -16.18
C GLN A 142 -6.68 -10.92 -16.85
N ASP A 143 -6.67 -10.82 -18.18
CA ASP A 143 -7.87 -10.69 -19.03
C ASP A 143 -8.66 -9.38 -18.80
N GLY A 144 -7.94 -8.25 -18.76
CA GLY A 144 -8.53 -6.90 -18.77
C GLY A 144 -8.81 -6.29 -17.40
N LYS A 145 -8.24 -6.84 -16.33
CA LYS A 145 -8.28 -6.32 -14.96
C LYS A 145 -7.15 -5.32 -14.71
N TRP A 146 -7.28 -4.54 -13.63
CA TRP A 146 -6.24 -3.62 -13.15
C TRP A 146 -6.09 -3.69 -11.63
N SER A 147 -4.97 -3.19 -11.12
CA SER A 147 -4.80 -2.89 -9.71
C SER A 147 -5.39 -1.51 -9.41
N ILE A 148 -5.78 -1.25 -8.15
CA ILE A 148 -6.23 0.08 -7.72
C ILE A 148 -5.43 0.58 -6.51
N LEU A 149 -5.18 1.89 -6.43
CA LEU A 149 -4.56 2.56 -5.28
C LEU A 149 -5.44 3.71 -4.82
N GLY A 150 -6.01 3.60 -3.61
CA GLY A 150 -6.85 4.62 -3.00
C GLY A 150 -6.15 5.40 -1.89
N GLN A 151 -6.21 6.72 -1.94
CA GLN A 151 -5.76 7.59 -0.85
C GLN A 151 -6.98 8.19 -0.14
N SER A 152 -7.07 8.13 1.19
CA SER A 152 -8.16 8.74 1.96
C SER A 152 -9.56 8.35 1.43
N PHE A 153 -10.40 9.29 0.98
CA PHE A 153 -11.67 9.02 0.30
C PHE A 153 -11.53 8.05 -0.88
N GLY A 154 -10.41 8.06 -1.62
CA GLY A 154 -10.12 7.06 -2.63
C GLY A 154 -10.05 5.63 -2.08
N GLY A 155 -9.71 5.46 -0.81
CA GLY A 155 -9.84 4.18 -0.09
C GLY A 155 -11.29 3.78 0.21
N PHE A 156 -12.19 4.75 0.44
CA PHE A 156 -13.65 4.50 0.51
C PHE A 156 -14.18 4.05 -0.86
N CYS A 157 -13.72 4.71 -1.94
CA CYS A 157 -14.00 4.28 -3.31
C CYS A 157 -13.45 2.87 -3.57
N ALA A 158 -12.23 2.55 -3.11
CA ALA A 158 -11.65 1.22 -3.28
C ALA A 158 -12.48 0.12 -2.61
N LEU A 159 -12.98 0.34 -1.39
CA LEU A 159 -13.85 -0.64 -0.72
C LEU A 159 -15.23 -0.78 -1.39
N THR A 160 -15.77 0.35 -1.89
CA THR A 160 -16.98 0.34 -2.73
C THR A 160 -16.73 -0.47 -4.01
N TYR A 161 -15.56 -0.35 -4.63
CA TYR A 161 -15.17 -1.11 -5.81
C TYR A 161 -15.11 -2.62 -5.51
N LEU A 162 -14.44 -3.00 -4.43
CA LEU A 162 -14.39 -4.39 -3.95
C LEU A 162 -15.80 -4.97 -3.72
N SER A 163 -16.76 -4.15 -3.28
CA SER A 163 -18.15 -4.54 -3.05
C SER A 163 -18.99 -4.68 -4.32
N HIS A 164 -18.75 -3.83 -5.33
CA HIS A 164 -19.65 -3.69 -6.49
C HIS A 164 -19.11 -4.31 -7.78
N ALA A 165 -17.79 -4.32 -7.97
CA ALA A 165 -17.17 -4.82 -9.19
C ALA A 165 -15.80 -5.50 -8.95
N PRO A 166 -15.68 -6.45 -8.00
CA PRO A 166 -14.41 -7.12 -7.70
C PRO A 166 -13.82 -7.89 -8.90
N GLN A 167 -14.65 -8.34 -9.84
CA GLN A 167 -14.20 -9.03 -11.06
C GLN A 167 -13.29 -8.18 -11.96
N GLY A 168 -13.32 -6.85 -11.82
CA GLY A 168 -12.46 -5.94 -12.56
C GLY A 168 -11.07 -5.75 -11.96
N LEU A 169 -10.81 -6.33 -10.80
CA LEU A 169 -9.64 -6.02 -9.98
C LEU A 169 -8.65 -7.19 -9.90
N ILE A 170 -7.36 -6.85 -9.96
CA ILE A 170 -6.25 -7.74 -9.60
C ILE A 170 -6.00 -7.66 -8.10
N GLU A 171 -5.87 -6.44 -7.58
CA GLU A 171 -5.65 -6.13 -6.17
C GLU A 171 -6.11 -4.69 -5.87
N ALA A 172 -6.31 -4.40 -4.59
CA ALA A 172 -6.55 -3.07 -4.07
C ALA A 172 -5.46 -2.68 -3.06
N LEU A 173 -4.99 -1.45 -3.17
CA LEU A 173 -4.02 -0.83 -2.27
C LEU A 173 -4.68 0.40 -1.66
N THR A 174 -4.55 0.63 -0.35
CA THR A 174 -5.06 1.86 0.29
C THR A 174 -4.04 2.53 1.19
N THR A 175 -4.12 3.86 1.28
CA THR A 175 -3.26 4.69 2.14
C THR A 175 -4.10 5.74 2.86
N GLY A 176 -4.06 5.75 4.20
CA GLY A 176 -4.81 6.72 5.01
C GLY A 176 -6.33 6.66 4.82
N GLY A 177 -6.87 5.56 4.29
CA GLY A 177 -8.27 5.47 3.87
C GLY A 177 -8.80 4.05 3.90
N ILE A 178 -9.42 3.67 5.02
CA ILE A 178 -10.37 2.56 5.12
C ILE A 178 -11.62 3.14 5.77
N PRO A 179 -12.82 2.99 5.18
CA PRO A 179 -14.04 3.56 5.75
C PRO A 179 -14.37 2.93 7.10
N PRO A 180 -14.64 3.73 8.15
CA PRO A 180 -15.12 3.21 9.44
C PRO A 180 -16.61 2.87 9.39
N GLY A 181 -17.03 1.88 10.19
CA GLY A 181 -18.45 1.61 10.45
C GLY A 181 -19.23 1.14 9.23
N ILE A 182 -18.63 0.33 8.35
CA ILE A 182 -19.25 -0.12 7.08
C ILE A 182 -20.53 -0.97 7.25
N ALA A 183 -20.84 -1.42 8.47
CA ALA A 183 -22.08 -2.14 8.77
C ALA A 183 -23.26 -1.18 9.03
N ASP A 184 -22.97 0.06 9.44
CA ASP A 184 -23.98 1.03 9.86
C ASP A 184 -24.73 1.58 8.64
N ALA A 185 -26.02 1.91 8.81
CA ALA A 185 -26.78 2.60 7.75
C ALA A 185 -26.27 4.04 7.53
N CYS A 186 -25.70 4.65 8.58
CA CYS A 186 -24.87 5.83 8.50
C CYS A 186 -23.85 5.80 9.64
N SER A 187 -22.55 5.86 9.34
CA SER A 187 -21.48 5.81 10.36
C SER A 187 -20.99 7.20 10.80
N ALA A 188 -21.55 8.29 10.26
CA ALA A 188 -21.03 9.65 10.45
C ALA A 188 -20.96 10.07 11.93
N GLU A 189 -22.04 9.89 12.69
CA GLU A 189 -22.07 10.27 14.12
C GLU A 189 -21.02 9.52 14.93
N ARG A 190 -20.90 8.22 14.68
CA ARG A 190 -19.93 7.36 15.35
C ARG A 190 -18.49 7.74 15.00
N ALA A 191 -18.23 8.02 13.71
CA ALA A 191 -16.96 8.52 13.25
C ALA A 191 -16.59 9.82 13.98
N TYR A 192 -17.45 10.83 13.97
CA TYR A 192 -17.14 12.11 14.62
C TYR A 192 -16.97 12.02 16.13
N ARG A 193 -17.75 11.18 16.83
CA ARG A 193 -17.56 10.92 18.27
C ARG A 193 -16.14 10.43 18.57
N SER A 194 -15.56 9.64 17.68
CA SER A 194 -14.19 9.13 17.80
C SER A 194 -13.12 10.12 17.32
N LEU A 195 -13.43 10.92 16.29
CA LEU A 195 -12.49 11.85 15.69
C LEU A 195 -12.28 13.11 16.54
N PHE A 196 -13.31 13.69 17.16
CA PHE A 196 -13.15 14.91 17.98
C PHE A 196 -12.07 14.78 19.07
N PRO A 197 -12.02 13.71 19.88
CA PRO A 197 -10.92 13.49 20.83
C PRO A 197 -9.52 13.46 20.18
N ARG A 198 -9.40 12.90 18.97
CA ARG A 198 -8.14 12.88 18.22
C ARG A 198 -7.75 14.27 17.74
N VAL A 199 -8.72 15.06 17.29
CA VAL A 199 -8.51 16.47 16.94
C VAL A 199 -8.02 17.27 18.15
N LEU A 200 -8.62 17.07 19.33
CA LEU A 200 -8.17 17.71 20.57
C LEU A 200 -6.74 17.28 20.92
N ALA A 201 -6.40 16.00 20.75
CA ALA A 201 -5.03 15.52 20.96
C ALA A 201 -4.02 16.15 19.99
N GLN A 202 -4.38 16.36 18.71
CA GLN A 202 -3.51 17.04 17.75
C GLN A 202 -3.36 18.53 18.06
N ASN A 203 -4.42 19.20 18.52
CA ASN A 203 -4.33 20.58 19.03
C ASN A 203 -3.36 20.68 20.22
N ALA A 204 -3.46 19.75 21.17
CA ALA A 204 -2.54 19.72 22.32
C ALA A 204 -1.07 19.54 21.88
N LYS A 205 -0.81 18.67 20.89
CA LYS A 205 0.53 18.50 20.30
C LYS A 205 1.00 19.77 19.58
N TYR A 206 0.10 20.45 18.86
CA TYR A 206 0.41 21.70 18.17
C TYR A 206 0.82 22.80 19.16
N TYR A 207 0.00 23.08 20.19
CA TYR A 207 0.32 24.10 21.19
C TYR A 207 1.49 23.72 22.10
N ALA A 208 1.74 22.43 22.34
CA ALA A 208 2.96 22.01 23.04
C ALA A 208 4.22 22.33 22.22
N ARG A 209 4.11 22.27 20.89
CA ARG A 209 5.22 22.61 19.98
C ARG A 209 5.38 24.12 19.78
N PHE A 210 4.27 24.85 19.70
CA PHE A 210 4.23 26.30 19.51
C PHE A 210 3.42 26.96 20.66
N PRO A 211 3.98 27.04 21.88
CA PRO A 211 3.25 27.57 23.03
C PRO A 211 2.88 29.05 22.89
N GLY A 212 3.66 29.83 22.13
CA GLY A 212 3.36 31.23 21.83
C GLY A 212 2.07 31.41 21.03
N ASP A 213 1.69 30.42 20.23
CA ASP A 213 0.49 30.51 19.38
C ASP A 213 -0.80 30.54 20.19
N VAL A 214 -0.77 30.11 21.46
CA VAL A 214 -1.92 30.27 22.37
C VAL A 214 -2.33 31.73 22.45
N ALA A 215 -1.38 32.63 22.70
CA ALA A 215 -1.66 34.07 22.81
C ALA A 215 -2.01 34.68 21.45
N VAL A 216 -1.34 34.25 20.37
CA VAL A 216 -1.61 34.72 19.00
C VAL A 216 -3.04 34.38 18.57
N VAL A 217 -3.45 33.12 18.71
CA VAL A 217 -4.80 32.68 18.31
C VAL A 217 -5.88 33.32 19.17
N GLN A 218 -5.65 33.48 20.48
CA GLN A 218 -6.58 34.20 21.37
C GLN A 218 -6.79 35.64 20.90
N ARG A 219 -5.68 36.33 20.57
CA ARG A 219 -5.72 37.70 20.05
C ARG A 219 -6.51 37.78 18.75
N ILE A 220 -6.24 36.90 17.80
CA ILE A 220 -6.95 36.84 16.52
C ILE A 220 -8.44 36.61 16.75
N VAL A 221 -8.81 35.64 17.59
CA VAL A 221 -10.22 35.33 17.89
C VAL A 221 -10.95 36.51 18.52
N ASN A 222 -10.34 37.18 19.49
CA ASN A 222 -10.94 38.36 20.12
C ASN A 222 -11.11 39.48 19.10
N PHE A 223 -10.08 39.75 18.28
CA PHE A 223 -10.14 40.74 17.19
C PHE A 223 -11.28 40.45 16.21
N LEU A 224 -11.45 39.19 15.78
CA LEU A 224 -12.52 38.78 14.88
C LEU A 224 -13.91 38.92 15.53
N ALA A 225 -14.03 38.56 16.82
CA ALA A 225 -15.28 38.65 17.56
C ALA A 225 -15.73 40.09 17.82
N GLU A 226 -14.79 41.03 17.89
CA GLU A 226 -15.05 42.47 18.09
C GLU A 226 -15.43 43.20 16.79
N GLN A 227 -15.31 42.55 15.63
CA GLN A 227 -15.75 43.14 14.36
C GLN A 227 -17.28 43.33 14.34
N PRO A 228 -17.81 44.35 13.63
CA PRO A 228 -19.24 44.68 13.63
C PRO A 228 -20.19 43.53 13.27
N GLU A 229 -19.75 42.61 12.40
CA GLU A 229 -20.54 41.45 11.95
C GLU A 229 -20.15 40.14 12.67
N GLY A 230 -19.32 40.21 13.73
CA GLY A 230 -18.79 39.03 14.42
C GLY A 230 -17.75 38.25 13.60
N GLY A 231 -17.17 38.90 12.60
CA GLY A 231 -16.13 38.38 11.71
C GLY A 231 -15.64 39.44 10.74
N LEU A 232 -14.62 39.10 9.97
CA LEU A 232 -14.00 40.00 9.00
C LEU A 232 -14.38 39.62 7.56
N GLN A 233 -14.86 40.59 6.80
CA GLN A 233 -15.25 40.38 5.41
C GLN A 233 -14.02 40.25 4.50
N LEU A 234 -13.85 39.11 3.86
CA LEU A 234 -12.76 38.84 2.92
C LEU A 234 -13.12 39.28 1.49
N PRO A 235 -12.12 39.51 0.60
CA PRO A 235 -12.35 39.88 -0.79
C PRO A 235 -13.22 38.89 -1.58
N SER A 236 -13.19 37.59 -1.22
CA SER A 236 -14.08 36.58 -1.82
C SER A 236 -15.57 36.72 -1.46
N GLY A 237 -15.91 37.60 -0.50
CA GLY A 237 -17.24 37.67 0.10
C GLY A 237 -17.43 36.73 1.29
N THR A 238 -16.42 35.93 1.63
CA THR A 238 -16.43 35.08 2.83
C THR A 238 -16.32 35.92 4.10
N LEU A 239 -17.11 35.59 5.12
CA LEU A 239 -17.01 36.17 6.45
C LEU A 239 -16.08 35.31 7.32
N LEU A 240 -14.88 35.81 7.59
CA LEU A 240 -13.92 35.15 8.48
C LEU A 240 -14.33 35.36 9.94
N THR A 241 -15.13 34.46 10.48
CA THR A 241 -15.54 34.43 11.88
C THR A 241 -14.53 33.66 12.75
N PRO A 242 -14.59 33.78 14.10
CA PRO A 242 -13.81 32.92 14.99
C PRO A 242 -13.98 31.41 14.73
N ARG A 243 -15.20 30.98 14.36
CA ARG A 243 -15.48 29.57 14.02
C ARG A 243 -14.89 29.17 12.67
N ALA A 244 -14.86 30.08 11.69
CA ALA A 244 -14.21 29.85 10.40
C ALA A 244 -12.68 29.72 10.56
N LEU A 245 -12.06 30.54 11.42
CA LEU A 245 -10.63 30.41 11.75
C LEU A 245 -10.27 29.02 12.27
N GLN A 246 -11.15 28.38 13.06
CA GLN A 246 -10.91 27.03 13.59
C GLN A 246 -10.73 25.99 12.46
N LEU A 247 -11.26 26.23 11.25
CA LEU A 247 -11.13 25.32 10.11
C LEU A 247 -9.69 25.18 9.59
N LEU A 248 -8.77 26.07 9.98
CA LEU A 248 -7.36 25.95 9.62
C LEU A 248 -6.74 24.61 10.06
N GLY A 249 -7.31 23.95 11.07
CA GLY A 249 -6.86 22.63 11.48
C GLY A 249 -7.10 21.52 10.45
N LEU A 250 -8.02 21.72 9.49
CA LEU A 250 -8.24 20.82 8.35
C LEU A 250 -6.93 20.55 7.59
N SER A 251 -6.13 21.58 7.33
CA SER A 251 -4.87 21.44 6.58
C SER A 251 -3.65 21.43 7.50
N GLY A 252 -3.75 22.09 8.66
CA GLY A 252 -2.65 22.26 9.60
C GLY A 252 -2.36 21.06 10.49
N LEU A 253 -3.37 20.29 10.93
CA LEU A 253 -3.14 19.35 12.03
C LEU A 253 -2.81 17.91 11.61
N GLY A 254 -3.35 17.43 10.49
CA GLY A 254 -3.29 16.01 10.10
C GLY A 254 -2.33 15.67 8.97
N SER A 255 -1.40 16.57 8.61
CA SER A 255 -0.40 16.35 7.58
C SER A 255 1.04 16.57 8.06
N GLY A 256 2.00 15.97 7.36
CA GLY A 256 3.43 16.18 7.54
C GLY A 256 3.80 17.66 7.35
N GLY A 257 4.57 18.21 8.28
CA GLY A 257 4.92 19.65 8.32
C GLY A 257 3.72 20.61 8.48
N GLY A 258 2.51 20.11 8.78
CA GLY A 258 1.31 20.92 8.84
C GLY A 258 1.30 21.90 10.03
N PHE A 259 1.88 21.51 11.17
CA PHE A 259 1.95 22.37 12.35
C PHE A 259 2.78 23.62 12.07
N GLU A 260 3.93 23.45 11.42
CA GLU A 260 4.83 24.53 11.01
C GLU A 260 4.14 25.47 10.02
N ARG A 261 3.45 24.92 9.02
CA ARG A 261 2.69 25.73 8.06
C ARG A 261 1.55 26.52 8.72
N LEU A 262 0.87 25.92 9.70
CA LEU A 262 -0.18 26.61 10.47
C LEU A 262 0.42 27.74 11.31
N HIS A 263 1.52 27.48 12.01
CA HIS A 263 2.25 28.46 12.80
C HIS A 263 2.66 29.67 11.94
N TYR A 264 3.37 29.45 10.82
CA TYR A 264 3.80 30.53 9.93
C TYR A 264 2.62 31.28 9.29
N LEU A 265 1.49 30.61 9.05
CA LEU A 265 0.29 31.30 8.58
C LEU A 265 -0.24 32.27 9.65
N LEU A 266 -0.25 31.87 10.93
CA LEU A 266 -0.76 32.72 12.02
C LEU A 266 0.16 33.90 12.33
N GLU A 267 1.48 33.77 12.11
CA GLU A 267 2.43 34.89 12.20
C GLU A 267 2.07 36.03 11.26
N GLU A 268 1.51 35.70 10.10
CA GLU A 268 1.14 36.64 9.05
C GLU A 268 -0.26 37.24 9.25
N PHE A 269 -1.00 36.98 10.34
CA PHE A 269 -2.37 37.51 10.48
C PHE A 269 -2.41 39.04 10.57
N PHE A 270 -1.51 39.62 11.37
CA PHE A 270 -1.35 41.07 11.53
C PHE A 270 -0.06 41.53 10.85
N ASP A 271 -0.05 42.74 10.29
CA ASP A 271 1.15 43.38 9.74
C ASP A 271 1.94 44.16 10.82
N SER A 272 3.02 44.83 10.42
CA SER A 272 3.88 45.60 11.34
C SER A 272 3.19 46.81 12.00
N GLU A 273 2.07 47.27 11.46
CA GLU A 273 1.24 48.36 12.00
C GLU A 273 0.01 47.82 12.75
N ASP A 274 0.00 46.52 13.03
CA ASP A 274 -1.07 45.82 13.72
C ASP A 274 -2.41 45.82 12.96
N GLN A 275 -2.35 45.98 11.64
CA GLN A 275 -3.49 45.90 10.74
C GLN A 275 -3.59 44.50 10.12
N PHE A 276 -4.73 44.20 9.50
CA PHE A 276 -4.93 42.91 8.87
C PHE A 276 -4.08 42.75 7.60
N ASN A 277 -3.30 41.69 7.53
CA ASN A 277 -2.30 41.49 6.47
C ASN A 277 -2.91 40.73 5.26
N PRO A 278 -2.83 41.29 4.03
CA PRO A 278 -3.31 40.62 2.83
C PRO A 278 -2.65 39.26 2.51
N ALA A 279 -1.43 39.00 3.02
CA ALA A 279 -0.76 37.73 2.84
C ALA A 279 -1.53 36.57 3.51
N PHE A 280 -2.03 36.81 4.74
CA PHE A 280 -2.89 35.85 5.44
C PHE A 280 -4.18 35.58 4.66
N ILE A 281 -4.85 36.61 4.14
CA ILE A 281 -6.10 36.46 3.36
C ILE A 281 -5.90 35.46 2.23
N LYS A 282 -4.90 35.72 1.39
CA LYS A 282 -4.64 34.92 0.20
C LYS A 282 -4.30 33.48 0.58
N ALA A 283 -3.54 33.28 1.65
CA ALA A 283 -3.19 31.95 2.13
C ALA A 283 -4.39 31.21 2.75
N TYR A 284 -5.22 31.89 3.55
CA TYR A 284 -6.44 31.34 4.13
C TYR A 284 -7.44 30.92 3.05
N GLU A 285 -7.70 31.78 2.06
CA GLU A 285 -8.59 31.47 0.94
C GLU A 285 -8.05 30.30 0.10
N ALA A 286 -6.73 30.21 -0.10
CA ALA A 286 -6.12 29.07 -0.77
C ALA A 286 -6.23 27.75 0.02
N TRP A 287 -6.24 27.80 1.36
CA TRP A 287 -6.46 26.63 2.20
C TRP A 287 -7.94 26.20 2.21
N MET A 288 -8.86 27.15 2.06
CA MET A 288 -10.32 26.95 2.09
C MET A 288 -10.93 27.03 0.68
N ALA A 289 -10.48 26.15 -0.22
CA ALA A 289 -10.80 26.15 -1.65
C ALA A 289 -12.24 25.66 -1.99
N TRP A 290 -13.25 26.18 -1.29
CA TRP A 290 -14.66 25.82 -1.46
C TRP A 290 -15.27 26.31 -2.78
N ASP A 291 -14.69 27.34 -3.37
CA ASP A 291 -15.08 27.92 -4.64
C ASP A 291 -14.66 27.05 -5.83
N THR A 292 -13.50 26.39 -5.75
CA THR A 292 -13.01 25.46 -6.77
C THR A 292 -13.49 24.03 -6.56
N ASN A 293 -13.62 23.58 -5.31
CA ASN A 293 -13.99 22.21 -4.96
C ASN A 293 -15.22 22.16 -4.01
N PRO A 294 -16.38 22.71 -4.41
CA PRO A 294 -17.57 22.79 -3.54
C PRO A 294 -18.13 21.42 -3.17
N LEU A 295 -17.86 20.40 -3.99
CA LEU A 295 -18.25 19.02 -3.73
C LEU A 295 -17.72 18.48 -2.40
N TYR A 296 -16.55 18.93 -1.97
CA TYR A 296 -15.99 18.47 -0.71
C TYR A 296 -16.88 18.85 0.46
N ALA A 297 -17.39 20.09 0.50
CA ALA A 297 -18.33 20.54 1.52
C ALA A 297 -19.71 19.89 1.34
N LEU A 298 -20.23 19.84 0.10
CA LEU A 298 -21.58 19.37 -0.19
C LEU A 298 -21.78 17.86 0.05
N LEU A 299 -20.77 17.04 -0.21
CA LEU A 299 -20.85 15.58 -0.14
C LEU A 299 -20.03 14.97 1.00
N HIS A 300 -19.45 15.80 1.87
CA HIS A 300 -18.53 15.36 2.91
C HIS A 300 -19.07 14.20 3.76
N GLU A 301 -20.26 14.40 4.35
CA GLU A 301 -20.84 13.38 5.23
C GLU A 301 -21.49 12.23 4.46
N SER A 302 -21.81 12.44 3.16
CA SER A 302 -22.48 11.43 2.34
C SER A 302 -21.62 10.18 2.10
N ILE A 303 -20.31 10.28 2.34
CA ILE A 303 -19.37 9.15 2.28
C ILE A 303 -19.63 8.10 3.37
N TYR A 304 -20.30 8.49 4.45
CA TYR A 304 -20.68 7.62 5.56
C TYR A 304 -22.10 7.07 5.45
N CYS A 305 -22.89 7.55 4.49
CA CYS A 305 -24.31 7.23 4.37
C CYS A 305 -24.54 6.04 3.43
N GLN A 306 -25.38 5.09 3.83
CA GLN A 306 -25.81 3.93 3.03
C GLN A 306 -27.15 3.39 3.56
N GLY A 307 -28.21 4.14 3.33
CA GLY A 307 -29.58 3.84 3.77
C GLY A 307 -30.04 4.63 5.01
N ALA A 308 -29.31 5.66 5.41
CA ALA A 308 -29.74 6.64 6.41
C ALA A 308 -29.06 8.00 6.19
N ALA A 309 -29.67 9.06 6.74
CA ALA A 309 -29.19 10.43 6.70
C ALA A 309 -28.02 10.69 7.66
N SER A 310 -27.07 11.55 7.28
CA SER A 310 -26.05 12.05 8.20
C SER A 310 -26.62 13.07 9.20
N SER A 311 -27.62 13.84 8.77
CA SER A 311 -28.35 14.86 9.52
C SER A 311 -27.47 15.94 10.16
N TRP A 312 -26.34 16.30 9.53
CA TRP A 312 -25.30 17.17 10.11
C TRP A 312 -24.64 16.56 11.35
N ALA A 313 -24.11 15.35 11.21
CA ALA A 313 -23.55 14.58 12.32
C ALA A 313 -22.39 15.30 13.02
N ALA A 314 -21.51 15.96 12.27
CA ALA A 314 -20.39 16.72 12.83
C ALA A 314 -20.87 17.82 13.79
N GLN A 315 -21.89 18.58 13.37
CA GLN A 315 -22.48 19.65 14.17
C GLN A 315 -23.13 19.10 15.44
N ARG A 316 -24.01 18.09 15.30
CA ARG A 316 -24.72 17.50 16.44
C ARG A 316 -23.74 16.94 17.48
N VAL A 317 -22.73 16.19 17.04
CA VAL A 317 -21.72 15.62 17.95
C VAL A 317 -20.94 16.71 18.66
N ARG A 318 -20.51 17.76 17.93
CA ARG A 318 -19.83 18.91 18.54
C ARG A 318 -20.70 19.54 19.62
N GLU A 319 -21.94 19.87 19.33
CA GLU A 319 -22.85 20.54 20.27
C GLU A 319 -23.18 19.68 21.49
N GLN A 320 -23.41 18.38 21.30
CA GLN A 320 -23.81 17.48 22.37
C GLN A 320 -22.65 17.09 23.30
N HIS A 321 -21.42 17.02 22.79
CA HIS A 321 -20.30 16.41 23.52
C HIS A 321 -19.08 17.30 23.69
N PHE A 322 -18.88 18.29 22.83
CA PHE A 322 -17.64 19.07 22.75
C PHE A 322 -17.87 20.58 22.61
N ALA A 323 -19.07 21.08 22.95
CA ALA A 323 -19.44 22.49 22.73
C ALA A 323 -18.46 23.45 23.42
N ALA A 324 -18.15 23.19 24.69
CA ALA A 324 -17.20 23.99 25.48
C ALA A 324 -15.75 23.87 25.00
N ASP A 325 -15.37 22.76 24.38
CA ASP A 325 -14.02 22.57 23.83
C ASP A 325 -13.80 23.39 22.57
N PHE A 326 -14.84 23.58 21.77
CA PHE A 326 -14.78 24.28 20.47
C PHE A 326 -15.49 25.64 20.47
N ASP A 327 -15.82 26.21 21.62
CA ASP A 327 -16.26 27.61 21.73
C ASP A 327 -15.02 28.52 21.68
N ALA A 328 -14.70 29.03 20.49
CA ALA A 328 -13.49 29.83 20.28
C ALA A 328 -13.47 31.09 21.15
N VAL A 329 -14.58 31.81 21.21
CA VAL A 329 -14.66 33.12 21.89
C VAL A 329 -14.58 32.93 23.41
N ALA A 330 -15.37 32.01 23.98
CA ALA A 330 -15.35 31.77 25.42
C ALA A 330 -13.97 31.29 25.89
N ARG A 331 -13.29 30.46 25.09
CA ARG A 331 -11.93 29.99 25.41
C ARG A 331 -10.90 31.10 25.33
N ALA A 332 -10.98 31.95 24.31
CA ALA A 332 -10.06 33.08 24.16
C ALA A 332 -10.20 34.07 25.33
N GLN A 333 -11.44 34.41 25.70
CA GLN A 333 -11.74 35.28 26.84
C GLN A 333 -11.31 34.66 28.19
N ALA A 334 -11.37 33.34 28.31
CA ALA A 334 -10.91 32.62 29.50
C ALA A 334 -9.38 32.39 29.54
N GLY A 335 -8.62 32.92 28.57
CA GLY A 335 -7.16 32.72 28.47
C GLY A 335 -6.76 31.26 28.20
N LYS A 336 -7.68 30.43 27.67
CA LYS A 336 -7.43 29.03 27.32
C LYS A 336 -7.05 28.89 25.84
N PRO A 337 -6.28 27.86 25.44
CA PRO A 337 -6.01 27.59 24.03
C PRO A 337 -7.32 27.39 23.24
N VAL A 338 -7.44 28.04 22.10
CA VAL A 338 -8.58 27.89 21.17
C VAL A 338 -8.33 26.64 20.31
N MET A 339 -9.33 25.76 20.18
CA MET A 339 -9.16 24.49 19.47
C MET A 339 -9.51 24.65 17.99
N PHE A 340 -8.61 24.27 17.09
CA PHE A 340 -8.90 24.10 15.66
C PHE A 340 -9.65 22.80 15.42
N THR A 341 -10.50 22.76 14.39
CA THR A 341 -11.24 21.55 13.97
C THR A 341 -10.38 20.66 13.06
N GLY A 342 -10.88 19.47 12.75
CA GLY A 342 -10.29 18.58 11.73
C GLY A 342 -11.10 18.61 10.43
N GLU A 343 -11.30 17.43 9.86
CA GLU A 343 -12.09 17.21 8.64
C GLU A 343 -13.59 17.15 8.94
N MET A 344 -14.14 18.25 9.46
CA MET A 344 -15.57 18.37 9.76
C MET A 344 -16.19 19.46 8.89
N VAL A 345 -17.36 19.15 8.33
CA VAL A 345 -18.19 20.13 7.62
C VAL A 345 -19.44 20.43 8.44
N PHE A 346 -19.73 21.71 8.61
CA PHE A 346 -20.82 22.19 9.45
C PHE A 346 -21.84 22.99 8.63
N PRO A 347 -23.13 23.01 9.03
CA PRO A 347 -24.15 23.75 8.30
C PRO A 347 -23.86 25.26 8.22
N TRP A 348 -23.22 25.82 9.25
CA TRP A 348 -22.84 27.23 9.28
C TRP A 348 -21.74 27.60 8.27
N MET A 349 -21.01 26.64 7.70
CA MET A 349 -20.08 26.94 6.61
C MET A 349 -20.83 27.44 5.36
N PHE A 350 -22.08 27.03 5.19
CA PHE A 350 -22.98 27.53 4.15
C PHE A 350 -23.64 28.87 4.54
N GLU A 351 -23.20 29.49 5.63
CA GLU A 351 -23.56 30.85 6.03
C GLU A 351 -22.34 31.76 5.93
N ASP A 352 -21.16 31.29 6.33
CA ASP A 352 -19.94 32.12 6.39
C ASP A 352 -19.19 32.19 5.05
N PHE A 353 -19.22 31.13 4.23
CA PHE A 353 -18.48 31.09 2.96
C PHE A 353 -19.38 31.47 1.78
N ALA A 354 -19.10 32.61 1.13
CA ALA A 354 -19.89 33.10 0.00
C ALA A 354 -20.02 32.09 -1.15
N ALA A 355 -18.97 31.29 -1.40
CA ALA A 355 -18.99 30.23 -2.41
C ALA A 355 -20.04 29.13 -2.12
N LEU A 356 -20.35 28.90 -0.85
CA LEU A 356 -21.25 27.84 -0.39
C LEU A 356 -22.66 28.36 -0.07
N GLN A 357 -22.80 29.63 0.32
CA GLN A 357 -24.07 30.26 0.71
C GLN A 357 -25.26 29.94 -0.21
N PRO A 358 -25.15 30.03 -1.56
CA PRO A 358 -26.27 29.74 -2.46
C PRO A 358 -26.79 28.31 -2.36
N TYR A 359 -26.00 27.39 -1.80
CA TYR A 359 -26.25 25.96 -1.77
C TYR A 359 -26.67 25.44 -0.40
N LYS A 360 -26.89 26.32 0.59
CA LYS A 360 -27.31 25.92 1.93
C LYS A 360 -28.53 24.99 1.91
N ALA A 361 -29.57 25.36 1.18
CA ALA A 361 -30.80 24.56 1.10
C ALA A 361 -30.57 23.19 0.45
N ALA A 362 -29.69 23.10 -0.56
CA ALA A 362 -29.33 21.83 -1.19
C ALA A 362 -28.51 20.95 -0.24
N ALA A 363 -27.58 21.55 0.52
CA ALA A 363 -26.79 20.86 1.53
C ALA A 363 -27.66 20.31 2.67
N ASP A 364 -28.65 21.09 3.14
CA ASP A 364 -29.61 20.64 4.15
C ASP A 364 -30.45 19.44 3.65
N LEU A 365 -30.83 19.43 2.36
CA LEU A 365 -31.53 18.28 1.75
C LEU A 365 -30.63 17.04 1.64
N LEU A 366 -29.36 17.20 1.27
CA LEU A 366 -28.40 16.09 1.22
C LEU A 366 -28.16 15.50 2.62
N ALA A 367 -27.98 16.37 3.63
CA ALA A 367 -27.81 15.95 5.01
C ALA A 367 -29.04 15.21 5.55
N ALA A 368 -30.25 15.60 5.13
CA ALA A 368 -31.51 14.97 5.57
C ALA A 368 -31.93 13.73 4.76
N LYS A 369 -31.26 13.43 3.63
CA LYS A 369 -31.63 12.33 2.73
C LYS A 369 -31.49 10.97 3.42
N GLN A 370 -32.57 10.19 3.47
CA GLN A 370 -32.62 8.89 4.17
C GLN A 370 -32.35 7.69 3.25
N ASP A 371 -32.68 7.82 1.98
CA ASP A 371 -32.66 6.76 0.97
C ASP A 371 -31.33 6.69 0.20
N TRP A 372 -30.20 6.87 0.89
CA TRP A 372 -28.89 6.75 0.25
C TRP A 372 -28.62 5.31 -0.26
N PRO A 373 -28.17 5.14 -1.52
CA PRO A 373 -27.71 3.84 -2.01
C PRO A 373 -26.62 3.21 -1.14
N GLN A 374 -26.62 1.87 -1.09
CA GLN A 374 -25.59 1.08 -0.42
C GLN A 374 -24.23 1.26 -1.10
N LEU A 375 -23.20 1.61 -0.32
CA LEU A 375 -21.82 1.74 -0.80
C LEU A 375 -21.01 0.47 -0.58
N ASN A 376 -21.17 -0.17 0.59
CA ASN A 376 -20.41 -1.35 0.95
C ASN A 376 -21.35 -2.53 1.16
N LYS A 377 -21.02 -3.67 0.52
CA LYS A 377 -21.76 -4.94 0.70
C LYS A 377 -21.06 -5.88 1.68
N VAL A 378 -19.82 -5.54 2.06
CA VAL A 378 -19.02 -6.33 2.98
C VAL A 378 -19.58 -6.16 4.41
N GLY A 379 -19.92 -7.25 5.08
CA GLY A 379 -20.32 -7.23 6.50
C GLY A 379 -21.81 -7.47 6.84
N ARG A 380 -22.73 -7.61 5.86
CA ARG A 380 -24.16 -7.96 6.12
C ARG A 380 -24.52 -9.44 5.93
N GLY A 381 -23.52 -10.32 5.81
CA GLY A 381 -23.75 -11.75 5.86
C GLY A 381 -23.83 -12.24 7.32
N GLU A 382 -25.04 -12.33 7.88
CA GLU A 382 -25.31 -13.04 9.14
C GLU A 382 -24.92 -14.53 9.11
N GLY A 383 -24.36 -15.04 8.00
CA GLY A 383 -23.84 -16.41 7.87
C GLY A 383 -22.32 -16.53 7.65
N GLN A 384 -21.53 -15.44 7.66
CA GLN A 384 -20.09 -15.50 7.30
C GLN A 384 -19.12 -15.28 8.48
N ARG A 385 -19.61 -15.11 9.72
CA ARG A 385 -18.78 -15.26 10.91
C ARG A 385 -18.51 -16.75 11.13
N GLY A 386 -17.49 -17.30 10.45
CA GLY A 386 -17.04 -18.68 10.65
C GLY A 386 -16.52 -19.43 9.42
N GLN A 387 -16.55 -18.84 8.22
CA GLN A 387 -15.94 -19.48 7.05
C GLN A 387 -14.42 -19.31 7.07
N ARG A 388 -13.74 -20.42 7.35
CA ARG A 388 -12.28 -20.55 7.48
C ARG A 388 -11.50 -20.45 6.15
N SER A 389 -12.10 -20.02 5.05
CA SER A 389 -11.40 -19.82 3.77
C SER A 389 -12.16 -18.73 3.03
N PRO A 390 -11.49 -17.80 2.34
CA PRO A 390 -12.19 -16.80 1.54
C PRO A 390 -12.71 -17.48 0.28
N PRO A 391 -13.84 -17.02 -0.26
CA PRO A 391 -14.39 -17.58 -1.47
C PRO A 391 -13.39 -17.46 -2.63
N ALA A 392 -13.33 -18.48 -3.49
CA ALA A 392 -12.54 -18.43 -4.72
C ALA A 392 -12.94 -17.17 -5.54
N GLY A 393 -11.94 -16.39 -5.99
CA GLY A 393 -12.17 -15.14 -6.71
C GLY A 393 -12.17 -13.87 -5.85
N MET A 394 -11.77 -13.95 -4.57
CA MET A 394 -11.60 -12.77 -3.72
C MET A 394 -10.40 -11.91 -4.14
N VAL A 395 -10.57 -10.59 -4.14
CA VAL A 395 -9.53 -9.62 -4.52
C VAL A 395 -8.69 -9.24 -3.30
N PRO A 396 -7.34 -9.33 -3.37
CA PRO A 396 -6.46 -8.90 -2.28
C PRO A 396 -6.57 -7.40 -1.98
N LEU A 397 -6.51 -7.05 -0.69
CA LEU A 397 -6.41 -5.67 -0.21
C LEU A 397 -5.16 -5.51 0.67
N ALA A 398 -4.28 -4.58 0.33
CA ALA A 398 -3.17 -4.13 1.17
C ALA A 398 -3.38 -2.68 1.60
N ALA A 399 -3.16 -2.36 2.88
CA ALA A 399 -3.48 -1.05 3.42
C ALA A 399 -2.37 -0.50 4.31
N ALA A 400 -2.00 0.76 4.10
CA ALA A 400 -1.22 1.55 5.06
C ALA A 400 -2.20 2.35 5.93
N SER A 401 -2.21 2.07 7.24
CA SER A 401 -3.07 2.73 8.22
C SER A 401 -2.24 3.45 9.27
N TYR A 402 -2.58 4.71 9.51
CA TYR A 402 -1.81 5.57 10.40
C TYR A 402 -2.45 5.60 11.79
N VAL A 403 -1.69 5.25 12.82
CA VAL A 403 -2.21 5.09 14.20
C VAL A 403 -2.74 6.41 14.76
N GLU A 404 -2.03 7.50 14.48
CA GLU A 404 -2.34 8.85 14.98
C GLU A 404 -3.13 9.70 13.97
N ASP A 405 -3.73 9.08 12.96
CA ASP A 405 -4.59 9.80 12.01
C ASP A 405 -5.76 10.46 12.77
N MET A 406 -6.03 11.71 12.43
CA MET A 406 -7.10 12.52 13.02
C MET A 406 -8.31 12.68 12.09
N TYR A 407 -8.22 12.18 10.87
CA TYR A 407 -9.28 12.22 9.87
C TYR A 407 -9.97 10.87 9.72
N VAL A 408 -9.22 9.77 9.92
CA VAL A 408 -9.76 8.42 9.91
C VAL A 408 -9.41 7.72 11.22
N ASP A 409 -10.42 7.34 12.00
CA ASP A 409 -10.17 6.71 13.31
C ASP A 409 -9.59 5.29 13.15
N PHE A 410 -8.38 5.11 13.66
CA PHE A 410 -7.67 3.84 13.58
C PHE A 410 -8.42 2.65 14.22
N ASN A 411 -9.14 2.86 15.32
CA ASN A 411 -9.83 1.79 16.04
C ASN A 411 -11.09 1.36 15.27
N LEU A 412 -11.86 2.32 14.75
CA LEU A 412 -13.02 2.04 13.90
C LEU A 412 -12.60 1.38 12.58
N VAL A 413 -11.42 1.70 12.06
CA VAL A 413 -10.83 1.00 10.91
C VAL A 413 -10.60 -0.48 11.21
N GLN A 414 -10.20 -0.86 12.44
CA GLN A 414 -9.98 -2.26 12.78
C GLN A 414 -11.24 -3.11 12.66
N GLU A 415 -12.42 -2.53 12.89
CA GLU A 415 -13.70 -3.23 12.70
C GLU A 415 -13.96 -3.53 11.23
N THR A 416 -13.69 -2.56 10.36
CA THR A 416 -13.78 -2.74 8.91
C THR A 416 -12.76 -3.78 8.43
N VAL A 417 -11.51 -3.72 8.90
CA VAL A 417 -10.48 -4.71 8.59
C VAL A 417 -10.89 -6.11 9.04
N GLY A 418 -11.46 -6.25 10.25
CA GLY A 418 -11.98 -7.53 10.74
C GLY A 418 -13.20 -8.04 9.96
N GLY A 419 -13.94 -7.15 9.27
CA GLY A 419 -15.09 -7.50 8.44
C GLY A 419 -14.75 -7.80 6.97
N VAL A 420 -13.56 -7.42 6.51
CA VAL A 420 -13.09 -7.65 5.13
C VAL A 420 -12.09 -8.81 5.16
N ALA A 421 -12.43 -9.93 4.53
CA ALA A 421 -11.53 -11.07 4.50
C ALA A 421 -10.23 -10.74 3.73
N GLY A 422 -9.08 -11.25 4.21
CA GLY A 422 -7.81 -11.22 3.47
C GLY A 422 -7.09 -9.88 3.38
N VAL A 423 -7.39 -8.92 4.25
CA VAL A 423 -6.68 -7.63 4.31
C VAL A 423 -5.28 -7.78 4.89
N ARG A 424 -4.28 -7.23 4.20
CA ARG A 424 -2.93 -7.03 4.73
C ARG A 424 -2.78 -5.59 5.20
N GLN A 425 -2.80 -5.36 6.51
CA GLN A 425 -2.66 -4.03 7.08
C GLN A 425 -1.24 -3.79 7.60
N TRP A 426 -0.60 -2.73 7.10
CA TRP A 426 0.56 -2.13 7.73
C TRP A 426 0.11 -0.97 8.61
N MET A 427 0.20 -1.18 9.93
CA MET A 427 -0.11 -0.19 10.95
C MET A 427 1.19 0.56 11.29
N THR A 428 1.18 1.89 11.20
CA THR A 428 2.37 2.70 11.48
C THR A 428 2.04 4.05 12.09
N ASN A 429 2.95 4.59 12.89
CA ASN A 429 2.93 5.97 13.40
C ASN A 429 4.04 6.82 12.76
N GLU A 430 4.76 6.30 11.75
CA GLU A 430 5.80 7.02 11.03
C GLU A 430 5.25 8.19 10.23
N TYR A 431 3.96 8.12 9.83
CA TYR A 431 3.30 9.11 9.00
C TYR A 431 1.95 9.53 9.59
N LYS A 432 1.50 10.72 9.18
CA LYS A 432 0.12 11.16 9.33
C LYS A 432 -0.68 10.83 8.06
N HIS A 433 -1.87 11.39 7.91
CA HIS A 433 -2.76 11.14 6.77
C HIS A 433 -2.13 11.40 5.39
N SER A 434 -1.13 12.29 5.34
CA SER A 434 -0.36 12.62 4.13
C SER A 434 0.71 11.60 3.76
N GLY A 435 0.82 10.44 4.41
CA GLY A 435 1.96 9.52 4.24
C GLY A 435 2.36 9.24 2.79
N ILE A 436 1.41 8.99 1.88
CA ILE A 436 1.73 8.75 0.45
C ILE A 436 2.31 9.97 -0.28
N ARG A 437 2.04 11.18 0.19
CA ARG A 437 2.68 12.41 -0.29
C ARG A 437 4.06 12.61 0.34
N ASP A 438 4.21 12.23 1.61
CA ASP A 438 5.44 12.43 2.38
C ASP A 438 6.54 11.43 2.01
N ASP A 439 6.19 10.15 1.84
CA ASP A 439 7.11 9.03 1.53
C ASP A 439 6.45 7.97 0.62
N GLY A 440 5.91 8.47 -0.48
CA GLY A 440 5.07 7.68 -1.38
C GLY A 440 5.76 6.48 -2.02
N ALA A 441 7.05 6.57 -2.31
CA ALA A 441 7.81 5.48 -2.92
C ALA A 441 7.89 4.29 -1.95
N ARG A 442 8.33 4.51 -0.71
CA ARG A 442 8.43 3.47 0.31
C ARG A 442 7.08 2.84 0.64
N ILE A 443 6.02 3.64 0.68
CA ILE A 443 4.67 3.14 0.98
C ILE A 443 4.17 2.24 -0.15
N ILE A 444 4.26 2.65 -1.42
CA ILE A 444 3.90 1.78 -2.56
C ILE A 444 4.80 0.54 -2.58
N GLU A 445 6.11 0.76 -2.40
CA GLU A 445 7.16 -0.21 -2.09
C GLU A 445 6.66 -1.40 -1.28
N ARG A 446 6.22 -1.03 -0.08
CA ARG A 446 5.80 -1.96 0.96
C ARG A 446 4.43 -2.58 0.71
N LEU A 447 3.50 -1.83 0.12
CA LEU A 447 2.16 -2.33 -0.17
C LEU A 447 2.17 -3.38 -1.28
N LEU A 448 3.04 -3.23 -2.29
CA LEU A 448 3.22 -4.19 -3.38
C LEU A 448 3.95 -5.49 -2.95
N GLY A 449 4.66 -5.46 -1.81
CA GLY A 449 5.31 -6.63 -1.21
C GLY A 449 6.73 -6.87 -1.72
N MET A 450 7.65 -7.20 -0.80
CA MET A 450 9.07 -7.43 -1.11
C MET A 450 9.40 -8.93 -1.24
N VAL A 451 10.40 -9.26 -2.04
CA VAL A 451 11.03 -10.59 -2.08
C VAL A 451 12.35 -10.57 -1.31
N VAL A 452 12.67 -11.64 -0.59
CA VAL A 452 14.03 -11.91 -0.11
C VAL A 452 14.68 -12.99 -0.95
N MET A 453 15.93 -12.77 -1.37
CA MET A 453 16.73 -13.75 -2.07
C MET A 453 18.02 -14.01 -1.30
N VAL A 454 18.32 -15.27 -1.00
CA VAL A 454 19.59 -15.67 -0.35
C VAL A 454 20.45 -16.38 -1.37
N LEU A 455 21.57 -15.76 -1.73
CA LEU A 455 22.49 -16.28 -2.74
C LEU A 455 23.57 -17.13 -2.09
N GLY A 456 23.60 -18.42 -2.45
CA GLY A 456 24.61 -19.38 -1.98
C GLY A 456 25.99 -19.19 -2.63
N SER A 457 26.91 -20.10 -2.29
CA SER A 457 28.29 -20.09 -2.79
C SER A 457 28.35 -19.97 -4.31
N GLY A 458 29.06 -18.97 -4.82
CA GLY A 458 29.25 -18.75 -6.27
C GLY A 458 28.05 -18.17 -7.01
N LEU A 459 26.89 -18.00 -6.36
CA LEU A 459 25.67 -17.42 -6.95
C LEU A 459 25.55 -15.90 -6.74
N GLY A 460 26.54 -15.29 -6.09
CA GLY A 460 26.62 -13.85 -5.83
C GLY A 460 26.38 -12.95 -7.05
N PRO A 461 26.84 -13.26 -8.27
CA PRO A 461 26.61 -12.43 -9.46
C PRO A 461 25.13 -12.21 -9.82
N ILE A 462 24.19 -13.01 -9.30
CA ILE A 462 22.75 -12.78 -9.50
C ILE A 462 22.34 -11.42 -8.93
N ALA A 463 23.00 -10.95 -7.87
CA ALA A 463 22.74 -9.63 -7.28
C ALA A 463 23.05 -8.46 -8.23
N ASP A 464 23.87 -8.66 -9.26
CA ASP A 464 24.23 -7.61 -10.22
C ASP A 464 23.04 -7.22 -11.11
N ALA A 465 21.98 -8.04 -11.14
CA ALA A 465 20.73 -7.72 -11.82
C ALA A 465 19.79 -6.82 -10.99
N VAL A 466 20.14 -6.48 -9.74
CA VAL A 466 19.37 -5.56 -8.91
C VAL A 466 19.61 -4.13 -9.38
N GLN A 467 18.54 -3.46 -9.77
CA GLN A 467 18.51 -2.07 -10.22
C GLN A 467 18.38 -1.13 -9.01
N ASP A 468 18.93 0.08 -9.12
CA ASP A 468 18.91 1.11 -8.07
C ASP A 468 19.42 0.60 -6.71
N ALA A 469 20.48 -0.22 -6.77
CA ALA A 469 20.97 -0.98 -5.63
C ALA A 469 21.65 -0.11 -4.57
N THR A 470 21.18 -0.23 -3.32
CA THR A 470 21.91 0.15 -2.12
C THR A 470 22.60 -1.08 -1.55
N VAL A 471 23.92 -1.06 -1.44
CA VAL A 471 24.73 -2.18 -0.96
C VAL A 471 25.25 -1.89 0.43
N ILE A 472 24.90 -2.74 1.40
CA ILE A 472 25.25 -2.60 2.80
C ILE A 472 26.10 -3.81 3.22
N PRO A 473 27.37 -3.64 3.60
CA PRO A 473 28.19 -4.72 4.16
C PRO A 473 27.54 -5.31 5.42
N TYR A 474 27.63 -6.63 5.61
CA TYR A 474 27.09 -7.28 6.81
C TYR A 474 27.71 -6.77 8.11
N GLY A 475 28.98 -6.37 8.08
CA GLY A 475 29.66 -5.78 9.24
C GLY A 475 29.03 -4.46 9.73
N ASP A 476 28.29 -3.76 8.87
CA ASP A 476 27.62 -2.50 9.21
C ASP A 476 26.20 -2.72 9.74
N ILE A 477 25.70 -3.96 9.71
CA ILE A 477 24.35 -4.31 10.14
C ILE A 477 24.45 -4.90 11.56
N PRO A 478 23.81 -4.28 12.57
CA PRO A 478 23.81 -4.82 13.92
C PRO A 478 23.35 -6.29 13.95
N HIS A 479 24.10 -7.11 14.70
CA HIS A 479 23.87 -8.55 14.87
C HIS A 479 24.09 -9.42 13.62
N PHE A 480 24.55 -8.86 12.50
CA PHE A 480 25.09 -9.64 11.40
C PHE A 480 26.59 -9.91 11.63
N HIS A 481 27.08 -10.98 11.01
CA HIS A 481 28.49 -11.35 11.04
C HIS A 481 29.10 -11.16 9.64
N ALA A 482 30.41 -10.97 9.55
CA ALA A 482 31.10 -11.11 8.26
C ALA A 482 31.18 -12.61 7.90
N PRO A 483 30.87 -13.03 6.65
CA PRO A 483 31.01 -14.43 6.26
C PRO A 483 32.48 -14.86 6.27
N GLY A 484 32.76 -16.08 6.73
CA GLY A 484 34.11 -16.65 6.77
C GLY A 484 34.48 -17.48 5.52
N VAL A 485 33.52 -17.73 4.62
CA VAL A 485 33.66 -18.68 3.49
C VAL A 485 33.96 -17.98 2.17
N GLN A 486 34.95 -18.48 1.43
CA GLN A 486 35.28 -18.01 0.08
C GLN A 486 34.08 -18.17 -0.87
N GLY A 487 33.70 -17.09 -1.55
CA GLY A 487 32.52 -17.05 -2.43
C GLY A 487 31.30 -16.34 -1.84
N HIS A 488 31.39 -15.83 -0.59
CA HIS A 488 30.34 -15.04 0.08
C HIS A 488 30.80 -13.60 0.32
N PRO A 489 30.42 -12.63 -0.52
CA PRO A 489 30.83 -11.23 -0.36
C PRO A 489 30.40 -10.57 0.95
N GLY A 490 29.35 -11.09 1.60
CA GLY A 490 28.87 -10.58 2.87
C GLY A 490 28.17 -9.24 2.76
N ARG A 491 27.24 -9.12 1.81
CA ARG A 491 26.55 -7.87 1.49
C ARG A 491 25.04 -8.07 1.43
N LEU A 492 24.32 -7.08 1.95
CA LEU A 492 22.88 -6.91 1.76
C LEU A 492 22.69 -5.94 0.61
N VAL A 493 21.98 -6.35 -0.44
CA VAL A 493 21.69 -5.53 -1.60
C VAL A 493 20.18 -5.25 -1.62
N LEU A 494 19.81 -3.99 -1.46
CA LEU A 494 18.43 -3.51 -1.51
C LEU A 494 18.20 -2.77 -2.82
N GLY A 495 17.12 -3.08 -3.54
CA GLY A 495 16.80 -2.40 -4.79
C GLY A 495 15.64 -3.10 -5.51
N HIS A 496 15.65 -3.04 -6.84
CA HIS A 496 14.59 -3.64 -7.66
C HIS A 496 15.14 -4.79 -8.51
N PHE A 497 14.56 -5.98 -8.35
CA PHE A 497 14.87 -7.14 -9.19
C PHE A 497 13.74 -7.33 -10.22
N ASN A 498 13.99 -6.92 -11.46
CA ASN A 498 12.99 -6.89 -12.54
C ASN A 498 11.67 -6.18 -12.16
N GLY A 499 11.78 -4.99 -11.56
CA GLY A 499 10.63 -4.20 -11.11
C GLY A 499 10.01 -4.62 -9.77
N VAL A 500 10.53 -5.68 -9.13
CA VAL A 500 10.09 -6.12 -7.80
C VAL A 500 11.03 -5.59 -6.73
N PRO A 501 10.52 -4.92 -5.68
CA PRO A 501 11.29 -4.57 -4.50
C PRO A 501 11.95 -5.82 -3.89
N ALA A 502 13.28 -5.83 -3.82
CA ALA A 502 14.06 -6.99 -3.46
C ALA A 502 15.08 -6.68 -2.38
N LEU A 503 15.19 -7.62 -1.44
CA LEU A 503 16.25 -7.72 -0.47
C LEU A 503 17.11 -8.94 -0.81
N VAL A 504 18.35 -8.72 -1.21
CA VAL A 504 19.25 -9.80 -1.64
C VAL A 504 20.39 -9.95 -0.66
N LEU A 505 20.48 -11.11 -0.04
CA LEU A 505 21.59 -11.53 0.80
C LEU A 505 22.65 -12.14 -0.12
N GLN A 506 23.66 -11.33 -0.47
CA GLN A 506 24.80 -11.73 -1.30
C GLN A 506 25.83 -12.45 -0.42
N GLY A 507 25.47 -13.68 -0.09
CA GLY A 507 26.17 -14.58 0.79
C GLY A 507 25.28 -15.04 1.96
N ARG A 508 25.74 -16.05 2.71
CA ARG A 508 25.03 -16.58 3.87
C ARG A 508 25.98 -16.99 4.99
N PHE A 509 25.40 -17.30 6.13
CA PHE A 509 26.09 -17.92 7.27
C PHE A 509 25.84 -19.42 7.28
N HIS A 510 26.87 -20.20 7.55
CA HIS A 510 26.78 -21.64 7.69
C HIS A 510 27.01 -22.07 9.13
N TYR A 511 26.38 -23.18 9.50
CA TYR A 511 26.54 -23.74 10.83
C TYR A 511 27.96 -24.24 11.11
N TYR A 512 28.65 -24.79 10.09
CA TYR A 512 30.03 -25.25 10.24
C TYR A 512 31.05 -24.13 10.48
N GLU A 513 30.67 -22.85 10.29
CA GLU A 513 31.52 -21.69 10.64
C GLU A 513 31.55 -21.45 12.16
N GLY A 514 30.84 -22.27 12.94
CA GLY A 514 30.73 -22.16 14.40
C GLY A 514 29.62 -21.22 14.87
N HIS A 515 28.78 -20.75 13.95
CA HIS A 515 27.65 -19.90 14.29
C HIS A 515 26.52 -20.69 14.97
N PRO A 516 25.89 -20.13 16.02
CA PRO A 516 24.64 -20.68 16.53
C PRO A 516 23.53 -20.53 15.48
N MET A 517 22.53 -21.41 15.52
CA MET A 517 21.46 -21.41 14.50
C MET A 517 20.70 -20.08 14.44
N GLU A 518 20.56 -19.40 15.58
CA GLU A 518 19.94 -18.08 15.70
C GLU A 518 20.63 -17.05 14.81
N VAL A 519 21.96 -17.11 14.67
CA VAL A 519 22.73 -16.26 13.76
C VAL A 519 22.47 -16.66 12.31
N VAL A 520 22.49 -17.96 12.00
CA VAL A 520 22.24 -18.48 10.65
C VAL A 520 20.91 -18.00 10.10
N ILE A 521 19.87 -17.99 10.93
CA ILE A 521 18.51 -17.62 10.50
C ILE A 521 18.13 -16.16 10.75
N PHE A 522 19.00 -15.37 11.39
CA PHE A 522 18.72 -13.97 11.71
C PHE A 522 18.35 -13.12 10.47
N PRO A 523 19.05 -13.25 9.32
CA PRO A 523 18.72 -12.47 8.12
C PRO A 523 17.31 -12.73 7.59
N ILE A 524 16.79 -13.95 7.71
CA ILE A 524 15.42 -14.29 7.30
C ILE A 524 14.39 -13.60 8.19
N ARG A 525 14.65 -13.51 9.51
CA ARG A 525 13.79 -12.78 10.45
C ARG A 525 13.77 -11.28 10.14
N VAL A 526 14.92 -10.71 9.83
CA VAL A 526 15.04 -9.30 9.40
C VAL A 526 14.27 -9.06 8.11
N ALA A 527 14.45 -9.92 7.10
CA ALA A 527 13.72 -9.80 5.84
C ALA A 527 12.19 -9.84 6.04
N ARG A 528 11.70 -10.77 6.88
CA ARG A 528 10.27 -10.83 7.23
C ARG A 528 9.79 -9.54 7.91
N PHE A 529 10.58 -8.99 8.82
CA PHE A 529 10.25 -7.73 9.51
C PHE A 529 10.19 -6.54 8.54
N LEU A 530 11.07 -6.53 7.54
CA LEU A 530 11.11 -5.52 6.48
C LEU A 530 9.99 -5.66 5.44
N GLY A 531 9.15 -6.70 5.54
CA GLY A 531 7.98 -6.89 4.68
C GLY A 531 8.19 -7.88 3.53
N CYS A 532 9.26 -8.69 3.57
CA CYS A 532 9.42 -9.81 2.65
C CYS A 532 8.44 -10.93 3.01
N HIS A 533 7.66 -11.37 2.02
CA HIS A 533 6.69 -12.46 2.20
C HIS A 533 6.92 -13.65 1.25
N THR A 534 7.87 -13.49 0.33
CA THR A 534 8.38 -14.53 -0.56
C THR A 534 9.88 -14.64 -0.33
N ALA A 535 10.39 -15.86 -0.17
CA ALA A 535 11.81 -16.17 -0.07
C ALA A 535 12.25 -17.08 -1.21
N VAL A 536 13.31 -16.67 -1.91
CA VAL A 536 14.06 -17.50 -2.86
C VAL A 536 15.37 -17.89 -2.21
N LEU A 537 15.58 -19.18 -1.96
CA LEU A 537 16.78 -19.70 -1.33
C LEU A 537 17.57 -20.52 -2.33
N THR A 538 18.83 -20.15 -2.58
CA THR A 538 19.65 -20.82 -3.60
C THR A 538 20.90 -21.44 -3.00
N ASN A 539 21.37 -22.60 -3.46
CA ASN A 539 22.61 -23.19 -2.94
C ASN A 539 23.39 -23.93 -4.02
N ALA A 540 24.67 -24.19 -3.73
CA ALA A 540 25.46 -25.22 -4.40
C ALA A 540 25.20 -26.55 -3.68
N ALA A 541 25.12 -27.65 -4.44
CA ALA A 541 24.87 -28.98 -3.89
C ALA A 541 25.59 -30.09 -4.67
N GLY A 542 25.92 -31.16 -3.96
CA GLY A 542 26.38 -32.41 -4.56
C GLY A 542 25.21 -33.25 -5.06
N GLY A 543 25.24 -33.65 -6.33
CA GLY A 543 24.22 -34.52 -6.94
C GLY A 543 24.34 -35.97 -6.45
N ILE A 544 23.31 -36.47 -5.78
CA ILE A 544 23.21 -37.88 -5.34
C ILE A 544 22.45 -38.71 -6.38
N ASN A 545 21.45 -38.10 -7.01
CA ASN A 545 20.69 -38.73 -8.08
C ASN A 545 21.59 -38.90 -9.32
N HIS A 546 21.63 -40.11 -9.88
CA HIS A 546 22.48 -40.45 -11.02
C HIS A 546 22.01 -39.82 -12.33
N ASP A 547 20.79 -39.27 -12.37
CA ASP A 547 20.29 -38.59 -13.56
C ASP A 547 20.69 -37.09 -13.58
N PHE A 548 21.35 -36.61 -12.51
CA PHE A 548 21.75 -35.20 -12.39
C PHE A 548 23.14 -34.97 -12.97
N HIS A 549 23.26 -33.85 -13.68
CA HIS A 549 24.50 -33.43 -14.33
C HIS A 549 25.01 -32.12 -13.73
N LEU A 550 26.29 -31.82 -13.93
CA LEU A 550 26.89 -30.56 -13.50
C LEU A 550 26.18 -29.38 -14.19
N GLY A 551 25.83 -28.36 -13.41
CA GLY A 551 25.09 -27.19 -13.87
C GLY A 551 23.57 -27.39 -13.97
N ASP A 552 23.04 -28.58 -13.65
CA ASP A 552 21.60 -28.76 -13.47
C ASP A 552 21.08 -27.87 -12.33
N LEU A 553 19.85 -27.38 -12.49
CA LEU A 553 19.14 -26.64 -11.46
C LEU A 553 18.03 -27.51 -10.88
N MET A 554 18.23 -27.99 -9.66
CA MET A 554 17.24 -28.77 -8.93
C MET A 554 16.31 -27.86 -8.13
N LEU A 555 15.03 -27.86 -8.47
CA LEU A 555 13.97 -27.31 -7.63
C LEU A 555 13.81 -28.19 -6.40
N ILE A 556 13.95 -27.60 -5.22
CA ILE A 556 13.80 -28.33 -3.98
C ILE A 556 12.31 -28.50 -3.70
N THR A 557 11.83 -29.75 -3.77
CA THR A 557 10.42 -30.09 -3.51
C THR A 557 10.20 -30.53 -2.07
N ASP A 558 11.23 -31.06 -1.42
CA ASP A 558 11.24 -31.43 -0.02
C ASP A 558 12.68 -31.41 0.55
N HIS A 559 12.83 -31.58 1.87
CA HIS A 559 14.15 -31.66 2.49
C HIS A 559 14.27 -32.71 3.60
N LEU A 560 15.53 -33.10 3.86
CA LEU A 560 15.93 -33.84 5.06
C LEU A 560 16.82 -32.93 5.92
N ASN A 561 16.41 -32.68 7.16
CA ASN A 561 17.25 -31.95 8.12
C ASN A 561 18.12 -32.92 8.93
N LEU A 562 19.39 -33.08 8.53
CA LEU A 562 20.38 -33.93 9.19
C LEU A 562 21.48 -33.11 9.87
N MET A 563 21.27 -31.80 10.08
CA MET A 563 22.26 -30.91 10.69
C MET A 563 22.42 -31.14 12.21
N THR A 564 21.66 -32.05 12.81
CA THR A 564 21.60 -32.35 14.26
C THR A 564 21.21 -31.16 15.15
N ALA A 565 20.77 -30.06 14.54
CA ALA A 565 20.32 -28.84 15.19
C ALA A 565 19.05 -28.30 14.49
N ASN A 566 18.22 -27.60 15.24
CA ASN A 566 17.00 -26.97 14.74
C ASN A 566 16.96 -25.50 15.17
N PRO A 567 16.71 -24.55 14.24
CA PRO A 567 16.75 -23.12 14.55
C PRO A 567 15.59 -22.62 15.43
N LEU A 568 14.58 -23.46 15.70
CA LEU A 568 13.46 -23.16 16.59
C LEU A 568 13.62 -23.78 17.98
N ARG A 569 14.77 -24.41 18.27
CA ARG A 569 15.08 -24.92 19.62
C ARG A 569 15.14 -23.74 20.61
N GLY A 570 14.54 -23.93 21.79
CA GLY A 570 14.47 -22.90 22.84
C GLY A 570 13.04 -22.38 23.05
N PRO A 571 12.86 -21.25 23.76
CA PRO A 571 11.56 -20.58 23.87
C PRO A 571 11.03 -20.11 22.50
N ASN A 572 9.72 -20.15 22.30
CA ASN A 572 9.11 -19.58 21.10
C ASN A 572 8.78 -18.10 21.34
N PRO A 573 9.40 -17.14 20.64
CA PRO A 573 9.13 -15.72 20.84
C PRO A 573 7.76 -15.36 20.26
N ALA A 574 6.83 -14.91 21.12
CA ALA A 574 5.46 -14.58 20.71
C ALA A 574 5.42 -13.43 19.70
N GLU A 575 6.36 -12.49 19.80
CA GLU A 575 6.52 -11.33 18.95
C GLU A 575 6.84 -11.66 17.47
N LEU A 576 7.37 -12.86 17.18
CA LEU A 576 7.63 -13.29 15.81
C LEU A 576 6.38 -13.85 15.12
N GLY A 577 5.31 -14.15 15.87
CA GLY A 577 4.02 -14.60 15.33
C GLY A 577 4.00 -16.01 14.75
N GLY A 578 5.02 -16.83 15.01
CA GLY A 578 5.13 -18.21 14.52
C GLY A 578 4.61 -19.28 15.50
N PRO A 579 4.14 -20.44 15.01
CA PRO A 579 3.59 -21.49 15.86
C PRO A 579 4.69 -22.20 16.63
N ARG A 580 4.40 -22.61 17.88
CA ARG A 580 5.33 -23.42 18.69
C ARG A 580 5.74 -24.73 17.99
N PHE A 581 4.80 -25.32 17.26
CA PHE A 581 4.99 -26.53 16.48
C PHE A 581 4.67 -26.20 15.03
N LEU A 582 5.72 -26.03 14.22
CA LEU A 582 5.62 -25.66 12.83
C LEU A 582 5.29 -26.89 11.97
N ASP A 583 4.22 -26.79 11.17
CA ASP A 583 3.95 -27.74 10.10
C ASP A 583 4.88 -27.50 8.92
N LEU A 584 5.53 -28.58 8.46
CA LEU A 584 6.43 -28.59 7.30
C LEU A 584 5.99 -29.64 6.28
N SER A 585 4.69 -29.94 6.20
CA SER A 585 4.15 -30.85 5.18
C SER A 585 4.32 -30.29 3.76
N GLU A 586 4.32 -28.95 3.64
CA GLU A 586 4.62 -28.21 2.41
C GLU A 586 5.62 -27.09 2.73
N PRO A 587 6.92 -27.43 2.92
CA PRO A 587 7.95 -26.46 3.27
C PRO A 587 8.34 -25.58 2.07
N TYR A 588 8.16 -26.11 0.86
CA TYR A 588 8.39 -25.41 -0.41
C TYR A 588 7.07 -25.24 -1.15
N ASP A 589 6.86 -24.05 -1.71
CA ASP A 589 5.60 -23.68 -2.31
C ASP A 589 5.42 -24.35 -3.68
N ARG A 590 4.46 -25.27 -3.76
CA ARG A 590 4.18 -26.05 -4.98
C ARG A 590 3.81 -25.19 -6.18
N THR A 591 3.19 -24.04 -5.96
CA THR A 591 2.84 -23.11 -7.05
C THR A 591 4.09 -22.42 -7.58
N PHE A 592 5.02 -22.01 -6.71
CA PHE A 592 6.29 -21.42 -7.15
C PHE A 592 7.17 -22.44 -7.87
N VAL A 593 7.18 -23.70 -7.43
CA VAL A 593 7.89 -24.79 -8.12
C VAL A 593 7.37 -24.96 -9.54
N ARG A 594 6.05 -25.09 -9.72
CA ARG A 594 5.45 -25.22 -11.07
C ARG A 594 5.72 -24.01 -11.95
N MET A 595 5.68 -22.82 -11.37
CA MET A 595 5.99 -21.58 -12.09
C MET A 595 7.42 -21.59 -12.62
N LEU A 596 8.41 -21.97 -11.80
CA LEU A 596 9.79 -22.08 -12.27
C LEU A 596 9.97 -23.15 -13.36
N GLN A 597 9.26 -24.27 -13.26
CA GLN A 597 9.29 -25.29 -14.32
C GLN A 597 8.76 -24.73 -15.65
N GLN A 598 7.67 -23.97 -15.60
CA GLN A 598 7.12 -23.31 -16.77
C GLN A 598 8.08 -22.25 -17.34
N GLU A 599 8.66 -21.40 -16.50
CA GLU A 599 9.63 -20.39 -16.97
C GLU A 599 10.85 -21.03 -17.62
N ALA A 600 11.35 -22.15 -17.08
CA ALA A 600 12.49 -22.84 -17.68
C ALA A 600 12.15 -23.42 -19.07
N GLN A 601 10.92 -23.90 -19.25
CA GLN A 601 10.42 -24.33 -20.56
C GLN A 601 10.30 -23.15 -21.54
N GLU A 602 9.80 -22.00 -21.08
CA GLU A 602 9.70 -20.79 -21.90
C GLU A 602 11.09 -20.24 -22.30
N LEU A 603 12.11 -20.47 -21.45
CA LEU A 603 13.50 -20.08 -21.69
C LEU A 603 14.32 -21.14 -22.44
N GLY A 604 13.77 -22.33 -22.70
CA GLY A 604 14.39 -23.39 -23.49
C GLY A 604 15.52 -24.15 -22.79
N PHE A 605 15.47 -24.28 -21.46
CA PHE A 605 16.41 -25.11 -20.70
C PHE A 605 15.73 -26.08 -19.73
N GLU A 606 14.50 -26.51 -20.03
CA GLU A 606 13.73 -27.49 -19.26
C GLU A 606 14.49 -28.80 -18.99
N ASP A 607 15.35 -29.23 -19.93
CA ASP A 607 16.16 -30.45 -19.80
C ASP A 607 17.23 -30.35 -18.69
N ALA A 608 17.60 -29.13 -18.30
CA ALA A 608 18.53 -28.83 -17.21
C ALA A 608 17.82 -28.56 -15.87
N MET A 609 16.48 -28.64 -15.85
CA MET A 609 15.70 -28.51 -14.61
C MET A 609 15.42 -29.88 -14.01
N ARG A 610 15.72 -30.01 -12.72
CA ARG A 610 15.40 -31.18 -11.91
C ARG A 610 14.44 -30.80 -10.79
N ALA A 611 13.86 -31.80 -10.14
CA ALA A 611 13.09 -31.61 -8.92
C ALA A 611 13.42 -32.75 -7.96
N GLY A 612 13.62 -32.47 -6.68
CA GLY A 612 14.03 -33.51 -5.74
C GLY A 612 14.16 -33.07 -4.29
N THR A 613 14.58 -34.03 -3.47
CA THR A 613 14.75 -33.87 -2.02
C THR A 613 16.18 -33.43 -1.69
N TYR A 614 16.31 -32.31 -0.97
CA TYR A 614 17.60 -31.78 -0.53
C TYR A 614 17.94 -32.25 0.89
N ALA A 615 19.08 -32.92 1.07
CA ALA A 615 19.60 -33.25 2.40
C ALA A 615 20.56 -32.17 2.92
N ALA A 616 20.21 -31.57 4.06
CA ALA A 616 21.11 -30.65 4.77
C ALA A 616 21.90 -31.39 5.85
N VAL A 617 23.22 -31.44 5.69
CA VAL A 617 24.18 -31.95 6.69
C VAL A 617 24.98 -30.80 7.30
N SER A 618 25.67 -31.03 8.42
CA SER A 618 26.42 -29.95 9.08
C SER A 618 27.66 -29.51 8.31
N GLY A 619 28.38 -30.44 7.67
CA GLY A 619 29.73 -30.20 7.17
C GLY A 619 30.77 -30.03 8.31
N PRO A 620 31.99 -29.53 8.01
CA PRO A 620 32.46 -29.04 6.71
C PRO A 620 33.07 -30.13 5.81
N THR A 621 33.26 -31.35 6.31
CA THR A 621 33.72 -32.46 5.49
C THR A 621 32.65 -32.82 4.46
N TYR A 622 33.05 -33.05 3.21
CA TYR A 622 32.19 -33.74 2.25
C TYR A 622 31.86 -35.16 2.74
N GLU A 623 30.83 -35.75 2.16
CA GLU A 623 30.36 -37.07 2.52
C GLU A 623 31.38 -38.15 2.16
N THR A 624 31.38 -39.26 2.88
CA THR A 624 31.98 -40.51 2.45
C THR A 624 31.05 -41.20 1.44
N PRO A 625 31.56 -42.11 0.57
CA PRO A 625 30.68 -42.90 -0.31
C PRO A 625 29.61 -43.72 0.44
N ALA A 626 29.88 -44.10 1.69
CA ALA A 626 28.90 -44.80 2.52
C ALA A 626 27.76 -43.87 2.96
N GLU A 627 28.09 -42.64 3.37
CA GLU A 627 27.10 -41.60 3.69
C GLU A 627 26.29 -41.22 2.45
N THR A 628 26.92 -41.05 1.28
CA THR A 628 26.19 -40.80 0.02
C THR A 628 25.17 -41.92 -0.29
N ARG A 629 25.57 -43.19 -0.14
CA ARG A 629 24.64 -44.33 -0.31
C ARG A 629 23.52 -44.31 0.72
N MET A 630 23.83 -43.97 1.97
CA MET A 630 22.84 -43.82 3.03
C MET A 630 21.84 -42.71 2.69
N LEU A 631 22.31 -41.51 2.33
CA LEU A 631 21.49 -40.36 1.95
C LEU A 631 20.58 -40.70 0.77
N ARG A 632 21.10 -41.40 -0.25
CA ARG A 632 20.30 -41.92 -1.35
C ARG A 632 19.24 -42.91 -0.89
N ALA A 633 19.61 -43.85 -0.02
CA ALA A 633 18.71 -44.87 0.48
C ALA A 633 17.54 -44.29 1.31
N ILE A 634 17.74 -43.12 1.94
CA ILE A 634 16.69 -42.38 2.65
C ILE A 634 16.00 -41.32 1.79
N GLY A 635 16.26 -41.31 0.47
CA GLY A 635 15.50 -40.53 -0.51
C GLY A 635 16.06 -39.15 -0.86
N ALA A 636 17.33 -38.85 -0.55
CA ALA A 636 17.96 -37.59 -0.97
C ALA A 636 18.39 -37.64 -2.46
N ASP A 637 18.12 -36.56 -3.18
CA ASP A 637 18.55 -36.35 -4.57
C ASP A 637 19.79 -35.44 -4.67
N ALA A 638 19.94 -34.52 -3.70
CA ALA A 638 21.12 -33.67 -3.57
C ALA A 638 21.47 -33.45 -2.09
N VAL A 639 22.73 -33.15 -1.81
CA VAL A 639 23.23 -32.85 -0.47
C VAL A 639 23.96 -31.51 -0.42
N GLY A 640 23.82 -30.80 0.68
CA GLY A 640 24.65 -29.65 0.99
C GLY A 640 24.57 -29.25 2.45
N MET A 641 25.10 -28.07 2.76
CA MET A 641 25.43 -27.66 4.13
C MET A 641 24.70 -26.39 4.59
N SER A 642 23.56 -26.05 3.97
CA SER A 642 22.83 -24.79 4.23
C SER A 642 21.32 -24.91 3.96
N THR A 643 20.64 -23.76 3.81
CA THR A 643 19.26 -23.62 3.32
C THR A 643 18.16 -24.11 4.26
N VAL A 644 18.22 -25.35 4.75
CA VAL A 644 17.13 -25.93 5.57
C VAL A 644 16.83 -25.10 6.84
N PRO A 645 17.81 -24.57 7.59
CA PRO A 645 17.52 -23.68 8.71
C PRO A 645 16.75 -22.41 8.29
N GLU A 646 17.13 -21.82 7.15
CA GLU A 646 16.49 -20.62 6.58
C GLU A 646 15.05 -20.91 6.15
N VAL A 647 14.81 -22.07 5.53
CA VAL A 647 13.46 -22.56 5.17
C VAL A 647 12.59 -22.67 6.42
N ILE A 648 13.08 -23.36 7.46
CA ILE A 648 12.34 -23.55 8.71
C ILE A 648 12.00 -22.19 9.33
N ALA A 649 12.97 -21.26 9.37
CA ALA A 649 12.76 -19.92 9.91
C ALA A 649 11.75 -19.09 9.10
N ALA A 650 11.81 -19.16 7.77
CA ALA A 650 10.89 -18.48 6.88
C ALA A 650 9.45 -19.01 7.03
N ARG A 651 9.29 -20.33 7.03
CA ARG A 651 7.99 -20.99 7.21
C ARG A 651 7.41 -20.73 8.59
N HIS A 652 8.24 -20.67 9.63
CA HIS A 652 7.83 -20.33 10.99
C HIS A 652 7.06 -19.00 11.05
N VAL A 653 7.44 -18.02 10.23
CA VAL A 653 6.84 -16.67 10.20
C VAL A 653 5.97 -16.41 8.97
N GLY A 654 5.50 -17.48 8.31
CA GLY A 654 4.52 -17.43 7.22
C GLY A 654 5.06 -16.97 5.87
N VAL A 655 6.38 -16.91 5.67
CA VAL A 655 6.98 -16.61 4.37
C VAL A 655 6.81 -17.81 3.44
N ARG A 656 6.41 -17.58 2.18
CA ARG A 656 6.34 -18.63 1.15
C ARG A 656 7.74 -18.81 0.57
N VAL A 657 8.19 -20.06 0.46
CA VAL A 657 9.58 -20.39 0.13
C VAL A 657 9.66 -21.13 -1.19
N VAL A 658 10.65 -20.79 -2.00
CA VAL A 658 11.13 -21.64 -3.09
C VAL A 658 12.62 -21.86 -2.92
N GLY A 659 13.06 -23.09 -3.17
CA GLY A 659 14.45 -23.52 -3.04
C GLY A 659 15.01 -23.99 -4.38
N ILE A 660 16.23 -23.60 -4.72
CA ILE A 660 16.91 -24.04 -5.95
C ILE A 660 18.36 -24.42 -5.64
N SER A 661 18.73 -25.66 -5.92
CA SER A 661 20.11 -26.13 -5.85
C SER A 661 20.74 -26.14 -7.24
N CYS A 662 21.93 -25.56 -7.38
CA CYS A 662 22.79 -25.78 -8.53
C CYS A 662 23.69 -26.98 -8.24
N ILE A 663 23.65 -28.00 -9.10
CA ILE A 663 24.48 -29.19 -8.96
C ILE A 663 25.90 -28.85 -9.42
N THR A 664 26.79 -28.63 -8.46
CA THR A 664 28.18 -28.18 -8.71
C THR A 664 29.19 -29.30 -8.79
N ASN A 665 28.84 -30.46 -8.23
CA ASN A 665 29.66 -31.66 -8.21
C ASN A 665 28.72 -32.86 -8.08
N LEU A 666 29.21 -34.05 -8.41
CA LEU A 666 28.54 -35.29 -8.00
C LEU A 666 28.94 -35.60 -6.55
N ALA A 667 28.01 -36.16 -5.78
CA ALA A 667 28.30 -36.55 -4.40
C ALA A 667 29.39 -37.64 -4.35
N CYS A 668 30.13 -37.70 -3.25
CA CYS A 668 31.27 -38.61 -3.12
C CYS A 668 30.88 -40.06 -3.42
N GLY A 669 31.62 -40.71 -4.33
CA GLY A 669 31.35 -42.08 -4.76
C GLY A 669 30.32 -42.24 -5.88
N ILE A 670 29.76 -41.15 -6.41
CA ILE A 670 28.96 -41.14 -7.63
C ILE A 670 29.86 -40.80 -8.82
N SER A 671 29.67 -41.50 -9.94
CA SER A 671 30.40 -41.29 -11.19
C SER A 671 29.50 -41.66 -12.38
N HIS A 672 29.62 -40.92 -13.48
CA HIS A 672 28.93 -41.21 -14.75
C HIS A 672 29.79 -42.03 -15.73
N ASP A 673 31.11 -42.05 -15.56
CA ASP A 673 32.08 -42.64 -16.49
C ASP A 673 33.01 -43.70 -15.84
N GLY A 674 32.75 -44.03 -14.57
CA GLY A 674 33.54 -44.99 -13.79
C GLY A 674 34.76 -44.38 -13.10
N GLN A 675 35.05 -43.08 -13.27
CA GLN A 675 36.08 -42.37 -12.51
C GLN A 675 35.47 -41.66 -11.29
N VAL A 676 35.98 -41.99 -10.10
CA VAL A 676 35.59 -41.30 -8.86
C VAL A 676 36.41 -40.02 -8.74
N ALA A 677 35.84 -38.89 -9.14
CA ALA A 677 36.45 -37.59 -8.94
C ALA A 677 36.51 -37.24 -7.44
N LYS A 678 37.62 -36.63 -7.01
CA LYS A 678 37.74 -36.07 -5.66
C LYS A 678 37.05 -34.71 -5.64
N VAL A 679 36.01 -34.58 -4.82
CA VAL A 679 35.29 -33.32 -4.64
C VAL A 679 36.17 -32.30 -3.92
N SER A 680 36.25 -31.08 -4.46
CA SER A 680 36.96 -29.95 -3.84
C SER A 680 36.14 -28.66 -3.92
N HIS A 681 36.43 -27.70 -3.03
CA HIS A 681 35.76 -26.37 -3.07
C HIS A 681 36.12 -25.59 -4.33
N GLU A 682 37.34 -25.75 -4.85
CA GLU A 682 37.79 -25.12 -6.10
C GLU A 682 36.93 -25.60 -7.29
N GLU A 683 36.73 -26.92 -7.41
CA GLU A 683 35.87 -27.51 -8.43
C GLU A 683 34.41 -27.03 -8.32
N VAL A 684 33.88 -26.91 -7.09
CA VAL A 684 32.54 -26.35 -6.86
C VAL A 684 32.43 -24.92 -7.38
N MET A 685 33.45 -24.09 -7.14
CA MET A 685 33.48 -22.70 -7.60
C MET A 685 33.70 -22.56 -9.11
N GLU A 686 34.39 -23.50 -9.75
CA GLU A 686 34.53 -23.55 -11.21
C GLU A 686 33.20 -23.93 -11.88
N ASN A 687 32.55 -24.97 -11.37
CA ASN A 687 31.35 -25.55 -11.97
C ASN A 687 30.07 -24.74 -11.72
N ILE A 688 30.01 -23.91 -10.68
CA ILE A 688 28.82 -23.08 -10.39
C ILE A 688 28.44 -22.19 -11.58
N ASN A 689 29.43 -21.73 -12.35
CA ASN A 689 29.24 -20.88 -13.52
C ASN A 689 28.38 -21.54 -14.62
N LEU A 690 28.33 -22.88 -14.65
CA LEU A 690 27.50 -23.65 -15.58
C LEU A 690 26.00 -23.45 -15.35
N GLY A 691 25.60 -23.10 -14.11
CA GLY A 691 24.20 -22.92 -13.71
C GLY A 691 23.80 -21.49 -13.34
N VAL A 692 24.75 -20.61 -12.98
CA VAL A 692 24.48 -19.24 -12.51
C VAL A 692 23.64 -18.44 -13.51
N GLU A 693 24.02 -18.43 -14.79
CA GLU A 693 23.31 -17.61 -15.79
C GLU A 693 21.90 -18.14 -16.06
N LYS A 694 21.72 -19.47 -16.12
CA LYS A 694 20.39 -20.09 -16.23
C LYS A 694 19.52 -19.71 -15.02
N MET A 695 20.07 -19.78 -13.81
CA MET A 695 19.35 -19.41 -12.59
C MET A 695 19.00 -17.92 -12.58
N ARG A 696 19.91 -17.06 -13.02
CA ARG A 696 19.67 -15.61 -13.12
C ARG A 696 18.51 -15.31 -14.07
N GLN A 697 18.51 -15.89 -15.27
CA GLN A 697 17.44 -15.75 -16.25
C GLN A 697 16.11 -16.28 -15.72
N LEU A 698 16.15 -17.45 -15.09
CA LEU A 698 14.98 -18.08 -14.47
C LEU A 698 14.35 -17.18 -13.41
N LEU A 699 15.16 -16.66 -12.48
CA LEU A 699 14.67 -15.80 -11.41
C LEU A 699 14.16 -14.47 -11.94
N LEU A 700 14.83 -13.87 -12.93
CA LEU A 700 14.36 -12.63 -13.57
C LEU A 700 12.95 -12.80 -14.15
N ALA A 701 12.67 -13.95 -14.76
CA ALA A 701 11.35 -14.26 -15.30
C ALA A 701 10.32 -14.58 -14.20
N ALA A 702 10.70 -15.36 -13.18
CA ALA A 702 9.75 -15.93 -12.23
C ALA A 702 9.43 -15.03 -11.02
N VAL A 703 10.39 -14.27 -10.51
CA VAL A 703 10.23 -13.48 -9.26
C VAL A 703 9.05 -12.49 -9.32
N PRO A 704 8.85 -11.71 -10.40
CA PRO A 704 7.66 -10.86 -10.54
C PRO A 704 6.35 -11.63 -10.45
N LYS A 705 6.29 -12.80 -11.10
CA LYS A 705 5.11 -13.68 -11.11
C LYS A 705 4.86 -14.28 -9.71
N MET A 706 5.92 -14.64 -8.97
CA MET A 706 5.82 -15.18 -7.60
C MET A 706 5.27 -14.16 -6.60
N VAL A 707 5.76 -12.91 -6.65
CA VAL A 707 5.28 -11.85 -5.74
C VAL A 707 3.83 -11.49 -6.04
N ALA A 708 3.45 -11.40 -7.31
CA ALA A 708 2.05 -11.22 -7.71
C ALA A 708 1.15 -12.38 -7.21
N GLN A 709 1.62 -13.63 -7.30
CA GLN A 709 0.89 -14.80 -6.81
C GLN A 709 0.83 -14.85 -5.27
N HIS A 710 1.85 -14.35 -4.57
CA HIS A 710 1.82 -14.18 -3.11
C HIS A 710 0.71 -13.23 -2.68
N ALA A 711 0.61 -12.07 -3.32
CA ALA A 711 -0.46 -11.10 -3.06
C ALA A 711 -1.84 -11.76 -3.17
N GLN A 712 -2.06 -12.59 -4.20
CA GLN A 712 -3.30 -13.34 -4.41
C GLN A 712 -3.56 -14.41 -3.32
N ALA A 713 -2.54 -15.17 -2.90
CA ALA A 713 -2.70 -16.23 -1.90
C ALA A 713 -2.79 -15.74 -0.46
N ALA A 714 -2.16 -14.61 -0.10
CA ALA A 714 -2.26 -14.02 1.23
C ALA A 714 -3.69 -13.50 1.51
N ALA A 715 -4.32 -12.90 0.51
CA ALA A 715 -5.75 -12.62 0.57
C ALA A 715 -6.57 -13.90 0.73
N ALA A 716 -6.08 -15.02 0.21
CA ALA A 716 -6.71 -16.31 0.38
C ALA A 716 -6.52 -16.95 1.80
N ALA A 717 -5.59 -16.49 2.63
CA ALA A 717 -5.21 -17.17 3.89
C ALA A 717 -5.66 -16.44 5.18
N GLY A 718 -5.85 -15.11 5.15
CA GLY A 718 -6.33 -14.27 6.27
C GLY A 718 -7.78 -14.48 6.70
N SER A 719 -8.32 -15.68 6.46
CA SER A 719 -9.66 -16.13 6.86
C SER A 719 -9.61 -17.34 7.81
N LYS A 720 -8.40 -17.79 8.23
CA LYS A 720 -8.18 -18.97 9.11
C LYS A 720 -7.73 -18.69 10.55
N GLN A 721 -7.60 -17.43 10.97
CA GLN A 721 -7.36 -17.03 12.36
C GLN A 721 -8.37 -15.98 12.74
#